data_AF-A0A432SMF3-F1
#
_entry.id   AF-A0A432SMF3-F1
#
_cell.length_a   1.000
_cell.length_b   1.000
_cell.length_c   1.000
_cell.angle_alpha   90.00
_cell.angle_beta   90.00
_cell.angle_gamma   90.00
#
_symmetry.space_group_name_H-M   'P 1'
#
loop_
_entity.id
_entity.type
_entity.pdbx_description
1 polymer ?
#
loop_
_entity_poly.entity_id
_entity_poly.type
_entity_poly.pdbx_seq_one_letter_code
_entity_poly.pdbx_strand_id
1 'polypeptide(L)'
;MSYCCVIPPYNSIQAQAVESGRFGRLPKLLSPNDNVKLYYYTRDNSYSEGNKMKYWSVPKDVDADGHFDSPGDNMANYVWTHLFIYKDLEGTIPQGAKDKDRLRIGRQVRVRIDSGPSGKPMSGGYLEYAGKHGGNIVMTDTLVPQVKNLPITLTASYIWDALGLPLTAFNDSTRTGTIRSVTEKDFQPFQYSTVELHTGDGKAMRSKDGKPYSYFGTNPVDIPNCYACHSRNGKAAQMARDEGLKYSDEEYKYWKSYPDESEYMARLAEASINILSLHDKHHNTTFLSDYKSDAPGNRLGKVGAVNCADCHGDNVSGNLQEPRATATGYKAVKSKPLTEAIHSFHLAMVPMPDGAGRSQACQSCHPTHFQNASMNDDSNPYRVTDRYGEGRFSKGDIRNSGGGCYVRRDAHSNPDAKPPFFLNEYGKWQLENVSMRDEHGKKTGELRGLYCTNCHTKVAQKMYALDDLVHDSTQEGKTIRNKTLKEIIDAVAGGDSKKFASLADPKATGDNEVLKYYSEHKSAVLVKNVAKKGLDLKPWNHPSGGAVPYNAASAGNDWWLAASEPHCADCHIAPFVEQDTGGKYFPIDQPNKYSLYRYSKGHGSLACQTCHESTHGLYSTRYEGDDRTVDITTHQQALQYSPDGKYSGPVTCAACHTVNEKGVPLQLAGTEYENDYWASVTLAHYMREYDQKKSISELIKKYPYKMSKEAVTKGWK
;
A
#
# COMPACT_ATOMS: atom_id res chain seq x y z
N MET A 1 -2.22 21.52 -16.63
CA MET A 1 -1.44 21.48 -15.38
C MET A 1 -1.00 20.06 -15.11
N SER A 2 0.27 19.74 -15.38
CA SER A 2 0.83 18.39 -15.14
C SER A 2 2.36 18.48 -15.13
N TYR A 3 2.91 19.01 -14.05
CA TYR A 3 4.32 19.43 -14.01
C TYR A 3 5.22 18.46 -13.27
N CYS A 4 4.68 17.73 -12.29
CA CYS A 4 5.44 16.76 -11.53
C CYS A 4 4.60 15.52 -11.19
N CYS A 5 5.26 14.37 -11.03
CA CYS A 5 4.67 13.10 -10.62
C CYS A 5 5.58 12.44 -9.58
N VAL A 6 5.00 12.08 -8.43
CA VAL A 6 5.70 11.38 -7.34
C VAL A 6 5.59 9.86 -7.54
N ILE A 7 4.37 9.37 -7.78
CA ILE A 7 4.02 7.96 -8.03
C ILE A 7 2.95 7.95 -9.12
N PRO A 8 2.97 7.00 -10.06
CA PRO A 8 1.94 6.92 -11.09
C PRO A 8 0.58 6.45 -10.51
N PRO A 9 -0.56 6.85 -11.11
CA PRO A 9 -1.89 6.78 -10.49
C PRO A 9 -2.55 5.39 -10.64
N TYR A 10 -1.85 4.33 -10.26
CA TYR A 10 -2.28 2.96 -10.57
C TYR A 10 -2.64 2.15 -9.34
N ASN A 11 -3.80 1.50 -9.41
CA ASN A 11 -4.38 0.59 -8.43
C ASN A 11 -4.58 -0.80 -9.02
N SER A 12 -5.03 -1.79 -8.26
CA SER A 12 -5.33 -3.12 -8.81
C SER A 12 -6.62 -3.68 -8.23
N ILE A 13 -7.29 -4.54 -9.01
CA ILE A 13 -8.44 -5.33 -8.53
C ILE A 13 -7.95 -6.76 -8.39
N GLN A 14 -7.90 -7.23 -7.14
CA GLN A 14 -7.53 -8.60 -6.82
C GLN A 14 -8.71 -9.34 -6.22
N ALA A 15 -8.90 -10.59 -6.63
CA ALA A 15 -10.00 -11.43 -6.17
C ALA A 15 -9.58 -12.89 -6.02
N GLN A 16 -10.27 -13.58 -5.12
CA GLN A 16 -10.30 -15.03 -5.05
C GLN A 16 -11.76 -15.48 -5.07
N ALA A 17 -12.09 -16.44 -5.92
CA ALA A 17 -13.44 -16.99 -6.01
C ALA A 17 -13.50 -18.33 -5.26
N VAL A 18 -14.46 -18.46 -4.36
CA VAL A 18 -14.64 -19.67 -3.54
C VAL A 18 -16.04 -20.21 -3.78
N GLU A 19 -16.13 -21.47 -4.21
CA GLU A 19 -17.38 -22.23 -4.16
C GLU A 19 -17.65 -22.64 -2.71
N SER A 20 -18.75 -22.15 -2.14
CA SER A 20 -19.14 -22.45 -0.77
C SER A 20 -19.45 -23.93 -0.57
N GLY A 21 -18.97 -24.50 0.53
CA GLY A 21 -19.26 -25.87 0.93
C GLY A 21 -20.70 -26.03 1.40
N ARG A 22 -21.48 -26.91 0.75
CA ARG A 22 -22.86 -27.26 1.14
C ARG A 22 -22.98 -28.68 1.64
N PHE A 23 -23.88 -28.91 2.60
CA PHE A 23 -24.21 -30.24 3.13
C PHE A 23 -22.97 -31.02 3.61
N GLY A 24 -22.05 -30.34 4.32
CA GLY A 24 -20.83 -30.94 4.85
C GLY A 24 -19.69 -31.12 3.84
N ARG A 25 -19.86 -30.71 2.57
CA ARG A 25 -18.74 -30.68 1.59
C ARG A 25 -17.78 -29.54 1.89
N LEU A 26 -16.50 -29.74 1.61
CA LEU A 26 -15.48 -28.69 1.75
C LEU A 26 -15.69 -27.58 0.71
N PRO A 27 -15.46 -26.30 1.06
CA PRO A 27 -15.38 -25.23 0.08
C PRO A 27 -14.22 -25.47 -0.88
N LYS A 28 -14.31 -24.88 -2.08
CA LYS A 28 -13.29 -25.03 -3.11
C LYS A 28 -12.88 -23.67 -3.67
N LEU A 29 -11.57 -23.39 -3.64
CA LEU A 29 -11.00 -22.25 -4.35
C LEU A 29 -11.07 -22.52 -5.86
N LEU A 30 -11.73 -21.63 -6.59
CA LEU A 30 -11.97 -21.76 -8.02
C LEU A 30 -10.81 -21.19 -8.85
N SER A 31 -10.58 -21.83 -9.99
CA SER A 31 -9.51 -21.56 -10.94
C SER A 31 -10.05 -21.67 -12.38
N PRO A 32 -9.27 -21.28 -13.41
CA PRO A 32 -9.68 -21.50 -14.80
C PRO A 32 -10.02 -22.96 -15.14
N ASN A 33 -9.41 -23.93 -14.44
CA ASN A 33 -9.69 -25.36 -14.62
C ASN A 33 -11.12 -25.75 -14.24
N ASP A 34 -11.82 -24.89 -13.49
CA ASP A 34 -13.21 -25.06 -13.10
C ASP A 34 -14.19 -24.45 -14.12
N ASN A 35 -13.68 -24.07 -15.31
CA ASN A 35 -14.43 -23.44 -16.38
C ASN A 35 -15.13 -22.14 -15.93
N VAL A 36 -14.41 -21.32 -15.16
CA VAL A 36 -14.87 -20.00 -14.70
C VAL A 36 -13.90 -18.89 -15.11
N LYS A 37 -14.43 -17.68 -15.19
CA LYS A 37 -13.70 -16.41 -15.37
C LYS A 37 -14.27 -15.37 -14.42
N LEU A 38 -13.46 -14.39 -14.03
CA LEU A 38 -13.90 -13.26 -13.22
C LEU A 38 -13.95 -12.01 -14.08
N TYR A 39 -15.16 -11.52 -14.36
CA TYR A 39 -15.38 -10.26 -15.04
C TYR A 39 -15.31 -9.13 -14.01
N TYR A 40 -14.67 -8.02 -14.33
CA TYR A 40 -14.60 -6.87 -13.42
C TYR A 40 -15.04 -5.58 -14.10
N TYR A 41 -15.56 -4.69 -13.29
CA TYR A 41 -15.83 -3.32 -13.68
C TYR A 41 -15.79 -2.42 -12.44
N THR A 42 -15.50 -1.15 -12.67
CA THR A 42 -15.57 -0.10 -11.66
C THR A 42 -16.90 0.61 -11.79
N ARG A 43 -17.61 0.80 -10.67
CA ARG A 43 -18.88 1.52 -10.67
C ARG A 43 -18.60 3.01 -10.80
N ASP A 44 -19.21 3.64 -11.80
CA ASP A 44 -19.16 5.10 -11.99
C ASP A 44 -17.73 5.63 -12.14
N ASN A 45 -16.80 4.84 -12.67
CA ASN A 45 -15.42 5.24 -12.91
C ASN A 45 -14.81 4.45 -14.08
N SER A 46 -15.42 4.59 -15.26
CA SER A 46 -15.15 3.76 -16.45
C SER A 46 -14.10 4.34 -17.40
N TYR A 47 -13.77 5.64 -17.26
CA TYR A 47 -12.65 6.29 -17.92
C TYR A 47 -11.84 7.17 -16.94
N SER A 48 -10.59 7.46 -17.29
CA SER A 48 -9.64 8.23 -16.47
C SER A 48 -9.05 9.43 -17.21
N GLU A 49 -8.80 9.32 -18.52
CA GLU A 49 -8.25 10.42 -19.30
C GLU A 49 -9.31 11.46 -19.69
N GLY A 50 -8.89 12.71 -19.90
CA GLY A 50 -9.74 13.77 -20.44
C GLY A 50 -10.02 14.85 -19.39
N ASN A 51 -11.17 14.76 -18.73
CA ASN A 51 -11.63 15.74 -17.74
C ASN A 51 -11.38 15.33 -16.27
N LYS A 52 -10.90 14.10 -16.04
CA LYS A 52 -10.49 13.56 -14.74
C LYS A 52 -8.98 13.60 -14.54
N MET A 53 -8.23 13.21 -15.58
CA MET A 53 -6.77 13.17 -15.60
C MET A 53 -6.24 13.57 -16.98
N LYS A 54 -4.96 13.96 -17.05
CA LYS A 54 -4.26 14.31 -18.29
C LYS A 54 -3.11 13.36 -18.65
N TYR A 55 -2.93 12.28 -17.89
CA TYR A 55 -1.70 11.50 -17.83
C TYR A 55 -1.18 10.99 -19.18
N TRP A 56 -2.07 10.60 -20.11
CA TRP A 56 -1.69 10.16 -21.46
C TRP A 56 -1.51 11.30 -22.46
N SER A 57 -2.02 12.50 -22.14
CA SER A 57 -1.86 13.71 -22.95
C SER A 57 -0.74 14.63 -22.46
N VAL A 58 -0.08 14.30 -21.34
CA VAL A 58 1.10 15.02 -20.85
C VAL A 58 2.32 14.63 -21.67
N PRO A 59 2.88 15.55 -22.48
CA PRO A 59 4.01 15.23 -23.34
C PRO A 59 5.26 14.90 -22.52
N LYS A 60 5.95 13.84 -22.92
CA LYS A 60 7.23 13.42 -22.33
C LYS A 60 8.01 12.64 -23.38
N ASP A 61 9.25 13.02 -23.60
CA ASP A 61 10.16 12.33 -24.52
C ASP A 61 10.48 10.93 -23.97
N VAL A 62 9.88 9.89 -24.57
CA VAL A 62 9.98 8.50 -24.08
C VAL A 62 11.17 7.76 -24.70
N ASP A 63 11.57 8.11 -25.93
CA ASP A 63 12.63 7.44 -26.67
C ASP A 63 13.98 8.18 -26.66
N ALA A 64 14.01 9.37 -26.06
CA ALA A 64 15.15 10.26 -25.89
C ALA A 64 15.65 10.89 -27.20
N ASP A 65 14.75 11.17 -28.15
CA ASP A 65 15.08 11.83 -29.42
C ASP A 65 15.09 13.37 -29.35
N GLY A 66 14.68 13.95 -28.21
CA GLY A 66 14.61 15.39 -27.97
C GLY A 66 13.33 16.06 -28.44
N HIS A 67 12.37 15.29 -28.95
CA HIS A 67 11.05 15.73 -29.38
C HIS A 67 9.95 15.11 -28.50
N PHE A 68 8.70 15.53 -28.72
CA PHE A 68 7.52 15.05 -27.96
C PHE A 68 6.39 14.59 -28.88
N ASP A 69 6.69 14.41 -30.17
CA ASP A 69 5.72 14.07 -31.21
C ASP A 69 5.81 12.60 -31.65
N SER A 70 6.77 11.84 -31.10
CA SER A 70 6.86 10.41 -31.36
C SER A 70 5.62 9.70 -30.81
N PRO A 71 5.04 8.73 -31.55
CA PRO A 71 3.86 8.03 -31.06
C PRO A 71 4.15 7.30 -29.73
N GLY A 72 3.48 7.72 -28.66
CA GLY A 72 3.70 7.20 -27.32
C GLY A 72 4.46 8.13 -26.38
N ASP A 73 4.92 9.29 -26.85
CA ASP A 73 5.56 10.33 -26.03
C ASP A 73 4.59 10.97 -25.04
N ASN A 74 4.41 10.28 -23.93
CA ASN A 74 3.61 10.77 -22.83
C ASN A 74 4.05 10.17 -21.50
N MET A 75 3.61 10.83 -20.43
CA MET A 75 3.95 10.43 -19.07
C MET A 75 3.52 8.99 -18.73
N ALA A 76 2.38 8.53 -19.26
CA ALA A 76 1.87 7.17 -19.02
C ALA A 76 2.80 6.07 -19.54
N ASN A 77 3.43 6.28 -20.68
CA ASN A 77 4.45 5.38 -21.21
C ASN A 77 5.80 5.59 -20.52
N TYR A 78 6.18 6.84 -20.27
CA TYR A 78 7.49 7.19 -19.71
C TYR A 78 7.80 6.51 -18.37
N VAL A 79 6.85 6.54 -17.42
CA VAL A 79 7.15 6.10 -16.05
C VAL A 79 7.57 4.63 -15.98
N TRP A 80 7.15 3.79 -16.92
CA TRP A 80 7.32 2.34 -16.89
C TRP A 80 8.50 1.80 -17.70
N THR A 81 9.22 2.65 -18.45
CA THR A 81 10.29 2.20 -19.37
C THR A 81 11.47 1.49 -18.70
N HIS A 82 11.61 1.55 -17.37
CA HIS A 82 12.58 0.78 -16.61
C HIS A 82 12.20 -0.70 -16.50
N LEU A 83 10.90 -1.04 -16.60
CA LEU A 83 10.40 -2.41 -16.60
C LEU A 83 10.39 -3.00 -18.02
N PHE A 84 10.64 -4.30 -18.11
CA PHE A 84 10.59 -5.03 -19.39
C PHE A 84 10.15 -6.48 -19.23
N ILE A 85 9.70 -7.04 -20.35
CA ILE A 85 9.41 -8.47 -20.53
C ILE A 85 10.14 -9.00 -21.76
N TYR A 86 10.06 -10.30 -22.02
CA TYR A 86 10.53 -10.92 -23.25
C TYR A 86 9.35 -11.37 -24.12
N LYS A 87 9.63 -11.81 -25.36
CA LYS A 87 8.62 -12.12 -26.37
C LYS A 87 7.66 -13.26 -26.03
N ASP A 88 7.98 -14.11 -25.05
CA ASP A 88 7.03 -15.11 -24.56
C ASP A 88 5.82 -14.46 -23.87
N LEU A 89 5.96 -13.23 -23.37
CA LEU A 89 4.96 -12.49 -22.59
C LEU A 89 4.53 -13.21 -21.30
N GLU A 90 5.28 -14.23 -20.87
CA GLU A 90 4.97 -15.07 -19.70
C GLU A 90 5.78 -14.65 -18.46
N GLY A 91 6.55 -13.56 -18.56
CA GLY A 91 7.45 -13.13 -17.50
C GLY A 91 8.62 -14.10 -17.32
N THR A 92 9.04 -14.76 -18.40
CA THR A 92 10.21 -15.62 -18.41
C THR A 92 11.33 -15.04 -19.29
N ILE A 93 12.50 -15.68 -19.27
CA ILE A 93 13.64 -15.28 -20.10
C ILE A 93 13.88 -16.41 -21.11
N PRO A 94 13.55 -16.22 -22.40
CA PRO A 94 13.79 -17.22 -23.43
C PRO A 94 15.27 -17.61 -23.49
N GLN A 95 15.53 -18.88 -23.79
CA GLN A 95 16.89 -19.38 -23.91
C GLN A 95 17.67 -18.58 -24.98
N GLY A 96 18.82 -18.02 -24.59
CA GLY A 96 19.68 -17.25 -25.49
C GLY A 96 19.22 -15.80 -25.75
N ALA A 97 18.18 -15.32 -25.07
CA ALA A 97 17.72 -13.94 -25.16
C ALA A 97 18.82 -12.94 -24.76
N LYS A 98 18.87 -11.81 -25.46
CA LYS A 98 19.83 -10.72 -25.26
C LYS A 98 19.11 -9.43 -24.89
N ASP A 99 19.86 -8.40 -24.47
CA ASP A 99 19.31 -7.10 -24.08
C ASP A 99 18.44 -6.45 -25.18
N LYS A 100 18.74 -6.69 -26.46
CA LYS A 100 17.95 -6.20 -27.61
C LYS A 100 16.58 -6.87 -27.76
N ASP A 101 16.40 -8.04 -27.16
CA ASP A 101 15.15 -8.82 -27.23
C ASP A 101 14.16 -8.42 -26.12
N ARG A 102 14.58 -7.52 -25.22
CA ARG A 102 13.74 -6.95 -24.17
C ARG A 102 12.66 -6.05 -24.77
N LEU A 103 11.43 -6.26 -24.35
CA LEU A 103 10.28 -5.43 -24.67
C LEU A 103 9.99 -4.53 -23.45
N ARG A 104 10.37 -3.26 -23.52
CA ARG A 104 10.14 -2.31 -22.43
C ARG A 104 8.69 -1.85 -22.42
N ILE A 105 8.11 -1.84 -21.22
CA ILE A 105 6.78 -1.28 -21.00
C ILE A 105 6.84 0.22 -21.26
N GLY A 106 5.86 0.75 -21.99
CA GLY A 106 5.84 2.14 -22.43
C GLY A 106 6.60 2.43 -23.74
N ARG A 107 7.50 1.54 -24.20
CA ARG A 107 8.20 1.69 -25.49
C ARG A 107 7.69 0.69 -26.53
N GLN A 108 8.20 -0.54 -26.49
CA GLN A 108 7.77 -1.60 -27.40
C GLN A 108 6.36 -2.08 -27.05
N VAL A 109 6.00 -2.06 -25.77
CA VAL A 109 4.66 -2.39 -25.27
C VAL A 109 4.02 -1.11 -24.75
N ARG A 110 3.29 -0.39 -25.61
CA ARG A 110 2.66 0.87 -25.23
C ARG A 110 1.50 0.65 -24.27
N VAL A 111 1.42 1.49 -23.24
CA VAL A 111 0.28 1.57 -22.34
C VAL A 111 -0.86 2.29 -23.07
N ARG A 112 -2.01 1.63 -23.16
CA ARG A 112 -3.19 2.20 -23.82
C ARG A 112 -3.86 3.22 -22.90
N ILE A 113 -4.58 4.16 -23.50
CA ILE A 113 -5.44 5.09 -22.75
C ILE A 113 -6.46 4.28 -21.94
N ASP A 114 -6.73 4.73 -20.71
CA ASP A 114 -7.64 4.07 -19.77
C ASP A 114 -7.30 2.59 -19.55
N SER A 115 -6.01 2.26 -19.59
CA SER A 115 -5.51 0.90 -19.34
C SER A 115 -4.26 0.92 -18.48
N GLY A 116 -4.06 -0.18 -17.75
CA GLY A 116 -2.84 -0.40 -16.98
C GLY A 116 -1.64 -0.82 -17.82
N PRO A 117 -0.42 -0.80 -17.23
CA PRO A 117 0.78 -1.31 -17.90
C PRO A 117 0.71 -2.81 -18.22
N SER A 118 -0.18 -3.55 -17.54
CA SER A 118 -0.53 -4.95 -17.83
C SER A 118 -1.41 -5.12 -19.09
N GLY A 119 -1.88 -4.01 -19.69
CA GLY A 119 -2.82 -4.01 -20.81
C GLY A 119 -4.28 -4.23 -20.42
N LYS A 120 -4.59 -4.35 -19.13
CA LYS A 120 -5.97 -4.47 -18.63
C LYS A 120 -6.71 -3.14 -18.78
N PRO A 121 -7.93 -3.11 -19.34
CA PRO A 121 -8.73 -1.90 -19.39
C PRO A 121 -9.14 -1.48 -17.98
N MET A 122 -9.37 -0.19 -17.76
CA MET A 122 -9.76 0.29 -16.43
C MET A 122 -11.08 -0.31 -15.94
N SER A 123 -12.01 -0.60 -16.85
CA SER A 123 -13.30 -1.20 -16.55
C SER A 123 -13.77 -2.12 -17.68
N GLY A 124 -14.53 -3.17 -17.36
CA GLY A 124 -15.16 -4.04 -18.35
C GLY A 124 -14.24 -5.10 -18.96
N GLY A 125 -13.41 -5.75 -18.15
CA GLY A 125 -12.46 -6.78 -18.57
C GLY A 125 -12.57 -8.08 -17.78
N TYR A 126 -11.70 -9.05 -18.09
CA TYR A 126 -11.53 -10.26 -17.29
C TYR A 126 -10.22 -10.22 -16.51
N LEU A 127 -10.28 -10.57 -15.22
CA LEU A 127 -9.12 -10.74 -14.36
C LEU A 127 -8.24 -11.90 -14.85
N GLU A 128 -6.94 -11.80 -14.64
CA GLU A 128 -5.97 -12.82 -14.98
C GLU A 128 -5.61 -13.68 -13.78
N TYR A 129 -5.57 -14.99 -13.95
CA TYR A 129 -5.28 -15.92 -12.86
C TYR A 129 -3.77 -16.13 -12.69
N ALA A 130 -3.24 -15.71 -11.54
CA ALA A 130 -1.90 -16.05 -11.09
C ALA A 130 -1.86 -17.49 -10.58
N GLY A 131 -1.02 -18.34 -11.20
CA GLY A 131 -0.84 -19.73 -10.78
C GLY A 131 -0.03 -19.89 -9.49
N LYS A 132 0.50 -21.08 -9.25
CA LYS A 132 1.27 -21.41 -8.03
C LYS A 132 2.55 -20.56 -7.82
N HIS A 133 3.07 -19.95 -8.88
CA HIS A 133 4.28 -19.13 -8.85
C HIS A 133 4.01 -17.63 -8.79
N GLY A 134 2.74 -17.21 -8.68
CA GLY A 134 2.36 -15.81 -8.89
C GLY A 134 2.13 -15.49 -10.37
N GLY A 135 1.94 -14.20 -10.65
CA GLY A 135 1.64 -13.68 -11.99
C GLY A 135 2.10 -12.23 -12.15
N ASN A 136 1.88 -11.67 -13.35
CA ASN A 136 2.36 -10.34 -13.74
C ASN A 136 3.85 -10.13 -13.41
N ILE A 137 4.69 -11.06 -13.85
CA ILE A 137 6.12 -11.02 -13.58
C ILE A 137 6.80 -10.12 -14.61
N VAL A 138 7.42 -9.04 -14.14
CA VAL A 138 8.21 -8.12 -14.95
C VAL A 138 9.67 -8.19 -14.55
N MET A 139 10.55 -7.78 -15.46
CA MET A 139 11.98 -7.71 -15.20
C MET A 139 12.43 -6.27 -15.06
N THR A 140 13.42 -6.06 -14.20
CA THR A 140 14.12 -4.79 -14.05
C THR A 140 15.62 -5.04 -13.88
N ASP A 141 16.44 -4.02 -14.10
CA ASP A 141 17.86 -4.08 -13.79
C ASP A 141 18.13 -3.39 -12.44
N THR A 142 19.22 -3.75 -11.78
CA THR A 142 19.56 -3.24 -10.44
C THR A 142 20.65 -2.15 -10.50
N LEU A 143 21.00 -1.56 -9.35
CA LEU A 143 22.19 -0.71 -9.22
C LEU A 143 23.50 -1.48 -9.40
N VAL A 144 23.50 -2.81 -9.31
CA VAL A 144 24.67 -3.66 -9.52
C VAL A 144 24.70 -4.08 -11.00
N PRO A 145 25.61 -3.54 -11.84
CA PRO A 145 25.55 -3.72 -13.29
C PRO A 145 25.62 -5.17 -13.77
N GLN A 146 26.23 -6.06 -12.98
CA GLN A 146 26.32 -7.49 -13.27
C GLN A 146 25.02 -8.25 -12.95
N VAL A 147 24.12 -7.68 -12.15
CA VAL A 147 22.83 -8.26 -11.77
C VAL A 147 21.74 -7.63 -12.65
N LYS A 148 21.45 -8.31 -13.76
CA LYS A 148 20.45 -7.94 -14.77
C LYS A 148 19.27 -8.90 -14.75
N ASN A 149 18.14 -8.45 -15.32
CA ASN A 149 16.93 -9.26 -15.48
C ASN A 149 16.38 -9.79 -14.13
N LEU A 150 16.36 -8.95 -13.11
CA LEU A 150 15.77 -9.29 -11.81
C LEU A 150 14.24 -9.42 -11.98
N PRO A 151 13.65 -10.60 -11.74
CA PRO A 151 12.20 -10.76 -11.76
C PRO A 151 11.55 -10.08 -10.56
N ILE A 152 10.44 -9.40 -10.82
CA ILE A 152 9.54 -8.82 -9.82
C ILE A 152 8.16 -9.43 -10.06
N THR A 153 7.73 -10.27 -9.13
CA THR A 153 6.40 -10.88 -9.14
C THR A 153 5.40 -9.92 -8.50
N LEU A 154 4.50 -9.33 -9.30
CA LEU A 154 3.58 -8.29 -8.83
C LEU A 154 2.25 -8.85 -8.27
N THR A 155 1.88 -10.06 -8.68
CA THR A 155 0.66 -10.74 -8.22
C THR A 155 1.04 -12.02 -7.47
N ALA A 156 0.59 -12.15 -6.23
CA ALA A 156 0.82 -13.36 -5.44
C ALA A 156 0.10 -14.58 -6.05
N SER A 157 0.55 -15.78 -5.69
CA SER A 157 -0.01 -17.03 -6.22
C SER A 157 -1.51 -17.18 -5.97
N TYR A 158 -2.22 -17.91 -6.85
CA TYR A 158 -3.66 -18.25 -6.73
C TYR A 158 -4.63 -17.06 -6.57
N ILE A 159 -4.29 -15.90 -7.13
CA ILE A 159 -5.10 -14.67 -7.14
C ILE A 159 -5.52 -14.36 -8.58
N TRP A 160 -6.75 -13.87 -8.76
CA TRP A 160 -7.19 -13.25 -10.00
C TRP A 160 -6.92 -11.75 -9.93
N ASP A 161 -6.31 -11.16 -10.95
CA ASP A 161 -5.84 -9.78 -10.91
C ASP A 161 -6.11 -8.98 -12.19
N ALA A 162 -6.47 -7.71 -12.02
CA ALA A 162 -6.32 -6.66 -13.01
C ALA A 162 -5.33 -5.63 -12.46
N LEU A 163 -4.07 -5.81 -12.85
CA LEU A 163 -2.95 -5.09 -12.29
C LEU A 163 -2.81 -3.69 -12.90
N GLY A 164 -2.64 -2.70 -12.02
CA GLY A 164 -2.21 -1.36 -12.39
C GLY A 164 -3.24 -0.59 -13.20
N LEU A 165 -4.52 -0.61 -12.80
CA LEU A 165 -5.60 0.19 -13.38
C LEU A 165 -5.48 1.67 -12.99
N PRO A 166 -5.61 2.61 -13.94
CA PRO A 166 -5.44 4.04 -13.70
C PRO A 166 -6.69 4.69 -13.08
N LEU A 167 -7.14 4.16 -11.95
CA LEU A 167 -8.34 4.65 -11.25
C LEU A 167 -8.17 6.11 -10.83
N THR A 168 -9.26 6.88 -10.89
CA THR A 168 -9.29 8.27 -10.45
C THR A 168 -10.19 8.43 -9.22
N ALA A 169 -10.00 9.48 -8.45
CA ALA A 169 -10.89 9.83 -7.34
C ALA A 169 -12.18 10.54 -7.82
N PHE A 170 -12.54 10.42 -9.10
CA PHE A 170 -13.65 11.15 -9.70
C PHE A 170 -14.65 10.19 -10.34
N ASN A 171 -15.92 10.42 -10.05
CA ASN A 171 -17.00 9.65 -10.63
C ASN A 171 -17.35 10.13 -12.05
N ASP A 172 -17.75 9.22 -12.93
CA ASP A 172 -18.19 9.51 -14.31
C ASP A 172 -19.42 10.43 -14.29
N SER A 173 -20.38 10.13 -13.41
CA SER A 173 -21.68 10.79 -13.33
C SER A 173 -21.61 12.24 -12.86
N THR A 174 -20.62 12.58 -12.04
CA THR A 174 -20.43 13.93 -11.48
C THR A 174 -19.40 14.73 -12.28
N ARG A 175 -18.40 14.07 -12.86
CA ARG A 175 -17.33 14.75 -13.60
C ARG A 175 -17.74 15.06 -15.04
N THR A 176 -18.30 16.26 -15.23
CA THR A 176 -18.77 16.74 -16.55
C THR A 176 -18.04 17.99 -17.07
N GLY A 177 -17.53 18.85 -16.20
CA GLY A 177 -16.79 20.07 -16.59
C GLY A 177 -15.33 19.80 -16.99
N THR A 178 -14.56 20.85 -17.28
CA THR A 178 -13.13 20.73 -17.58
C THR A 178 -12.33 20.30 -16.35
N ILE A 179 -11.08 19.86 -16.53
CA ILE A 179 -10.19 19.54 -15.40
C ILE A 179 -9.87 20.78 -14.53
N ARG A 180 -9.96 21.99 -15.10
CA ARG A 180 -9.74 23.27 -14.39
C ARG A 180 -10.82 23.56 -13.36
N SER A 181 -12.02 23.01 -13.56
CA SER A 181 -13.17 23.29 -12.69
C SER A 181 -13.26 22.35 -11.48
N VAL A 182 -12.30 21.43 -11.29
CA VAL A 182 -12.30 20.46 -10.19
C VAL A 182 -12.17 21.17 -8.85
N THR A 183 -12.99 20.81 -7.88
CA THR A 183 -12.98 21.28 -6.50
C THR A 183 -12.81 20.11 -5.54
N GLU A 184 -12.48 20.41 -4.28
CA GLU A 184 -12.39 19.39 -3.21
C GLU A 184 -13.68 18.57 -3.07
N LYS A 185 -14.84 19.13 -3.42
CA LYS A 185 -16.14 18.44 -3.36
C LYS A 185 -16.36 17.44 -4.49
N ASP A 186 -15.57 17.51 -5.56
CA ASP A 186 -15.64 16.54 -6.66
C ASP A 186 -14.98 15.20 -6.32
N PHE A 187 -14.15 15.15 -5.27
CA PHE A 187 -13.43 13.94 -4.87
C PHE A 187 -14.37 12.90 -4.27
N GLN A 188 -14.17 11.67 -4.71
CA GLN A 188 -14.77 10.42 -4.24
C GLN A 188 -13.61 9.44 -4.03
N PRO A 189 -12.93 9.48 -2.88
CA PRO A 189 -11.66 8.78 -2.74
C PRO A 189 -11.80 7.26 -2.63
N PHE A 190 -12.98 6.70 -2.35
CA PHE A 190 -13.16 5.25 -2.23
C PHE A 190 -14.00 4.70 -3.38
N GLN A 191 -13.30 4.13 -4.36
CA GLN A 191 -13.89 3.67 -5.61
C GLN A 191 -14.41 2.24 -5.48
N TYR A 192 -15.60 1.97 -6.02
CA TYR A 192 -16.22 0.64 -5.99
C TYR A 192 -15.75 -0.18 -7.18
N SER A 193 -15.05 -1.27 -6.90
CA SER A 193 -14.61 -2.25 -7.89
C SER A 193 -15.42 -3.52 -7.74
N THR A 194 -16.22 -3.86 -8.75
CA THR A 194 -17.09 -5.02 -8.74
C THR A 194 -16.50 -6.16 -9.56
N VAL A 195 -16.65 -7.37 -9.05
CA VAL A 195 -16.25 -8.62 -9.71
C VAL A 195 -17.46 -9.55 -9.80
N GLU A 196 -17.70 -10.07 -11.00
CA GLU A 196 -18.74 -11.04 -11.30
C GLU A 196 -18.15 -12.38 -11.72
N LEU A 197 -18.76 -13.46 -11.25
CA LEU A 197 -18.42 -14.81 -11.67
C LEU A 197 -19.08 -15.12 -13.02
N HIS A 198 -18.25 -15.45 -14.01
CA HIS A 198 -18.67 -15.87 -15.34
C HIS A 198 -18.23 -17.30 -15.62
N THR A 199 -18.93 -17.97 -16.54
CA THR A 199 -18.48 -19.24 -17.12
C THR A 199 -17.25 -19.03 -18.02
N GLY A 200 -16.57 -20.11 -18.40
CA GLY A 200 -15.39 -20.03 -19.28
C GLY A 200 -15.69 -19.45 -20.67
N ASP A 201 -16.92 -19.60 -21.17
CA ASP A 201 -17.41 -18.96 -22.40
C ASP A 201 -17.88 -17.50 -22.19
N GLY A 202 -17.76 -16.97 -20.96
CA GLY A 202 -17.96 -15.55 -20.65
C GLY A 202 -19.40 -15.14 -20.31
N LYS A 203 -20.29 -16.09 -20.00
CA LYS A 203 -21.66 -15.79 -19.57
C LYS A 203 -21.69 -15.58 -18.05
N ALA A 204 -22.37 -14.54 -17.60
CA ALA A 204 -22.57 -14.28 -16.17
C ALA A 204 -23.27 -15.49 -15.51
N MET A 205 -22.64 -16.04 -14.47
CA MET A 205 -23.25 -17.06 -13.63
C MET A 205 -24.27 -16.40 -12.70
N ARG A 206 -25.44 -17.02 -12.57
CA ARG A 206 -26.58 -16.44 -11.85
C ARG A 206 -27.02 -17.33 -10.68
N SER A 207 -27.47 -16.67 -9.63
CA SER A 207 -28.16 -17.28 -8.50
C SER A 207 -29.50 -17.89 -8.94
N LYS A 208 -30.14 -18.65 -8.04
CA LYS A 208 -31.48 -19.22 -8.26
C LYS A 208 -32.52 -18.15 -8.61
N ASP A 209 -32.34 -16.93 -8.10
CA ASP A 209 -33.25 -15.80 -8.30
C ASP A 209 -32.86 -14.97 -9.55
N GLY A 210 -31.94 -15.47 -10.38
CA GLY A 210 -31.52 -14.84 -11.62
C GLY A 210 -30.51 -13.69 -11.46
N LYS A 211 -30.05 -13.38 -10.24
CA LYS A 211 -29.05 -12.32 -10.00
C LYS A 211 -27.63 -12.80 -10.30
N PRO A 212 -26.74 -12.02 -10.90
CA PRO A 212 -25.34 -12.41 -11.08
C PRO A 212 -24.67 -12.63 -9.71
N TYR A 213 -23.74 -13.57 -9.65
CA TYR A 213 -22.84 -13.69 -8.49
C TYR A 213 -21.82 -12.56 -8.56
N SER A 214 -22.09 -11.48 -7.82
CA SER A 214 -21.38 -10.21 -7.89
C SER A 214 -21.03 -9.73 -6.50
N TYR A 215 -19.78 -9.33 -6.31
CA TYR A 215 -19.25 -8.78 -5.07
C TYR A 215 -18.40 -7.56 -5.38
N PHE A 216 -18.29 -6.63 -4.44
CA PHE A 216 -17.44 -5.46 -4.64
C PHE A 216 -16.28 -5.40 -3.64
N GLY A 217 -15.25 -4.65 -3.98
CA GLY A 217 -14.20 -4.19 -3.09
C GLY A 217 -14.03 -2.69 -3.23
N THR A 218 -13.31 -2.08 -2.28
CA THR A 218 -13.03 -0.65 -2.30
C THR A 218 -11.57 -0.40 -2.72
N ASN A 219 -11.37 0.58 -3.59
CA ASN A 219 -10.05 1.04 -4.00
C ASN A 219 -9.87 2.50 -3.55
N PRO A 220 -9.06 2.77 -2.52
CA PRO A 220 -8.74 4.14 -2.14
C PRO A 220 -7.85 4.80 -3.21
N VAL A 221 -8.30 5.95 -3.71
CA VAL A 221 -7.61 6.79 -4.70
C VAL A 221 -7.74 8.23 -4.24
N ASP A 222 -6.64 8.93 -4.02
CA ASP A 222 -6.66 10.35 -3.65
C ASP A 222 -5.42 11.08 -4.17
N ILE A 223 -5.41 12.41 -4.05
CA ILE A 223 -4.30 13.28 -4.43
C ILE A 223 -3.69 13.89 -3.17
N PRO A 224 -2.34 13.91 -3.02
CA PRO A 224 -1.70 14.56 -1.89
C PRO A 224 -2.00 16.07 -1.83
N ASN A 225 -2.31 16.57 -0.64
CA ASN A 225 -2.60 17.99 -0.39
C ASN A 225 -1.35 18.88 -0.32
N CYS A 226 -0.39 18.67 -1.22
CA CYS A 226 0.82 19.49 -1.34
C CYS A 226 0.48 20.99 -1.41
N TYR A 227 -0.65 21.32 -2.05
CA TYR A 227 -1.11 22.69 -2.18
C TYR A 227 -1.36 23.40 -0.86
N ALA A 228 -1.72 22.69 0.23
CA ALA A 228 -1.98 23.33 1.51
C ALA A 228 -0.75 24.10 2.01
N CYS A 229 0.44 23.51 1.89
CA CYS A 229 1.69 24.11 2.33
C CYS A 229 2.46 24.85 1.22
N HIS A 230 2.34 24.40 -0.04
CA HIS A 230 3.14 24.91 -1.16
C HIS A 230 2.44 25.97 -2.01
N SER A 231 1.25 26.44 -1.65
CA SER A 231 0.53 27.51 -2.38
C SER A 231 -0.04 28.57 -1.44
N ARG A 232 -0.35 29.75 -2.00
CA ARG A 232 -0.94 30.90 -1.28
C ARG A 232 -0.15 31.16 0.01
N ASN A 233 -0.82 31.25 1.16
CA ASN A 233 -0.21 31.54 2.46
C ASN A 233 0.37 30.31 3.17
N GLY A 234 0.49 29.16 2.48
CA GLY A 234 1.14 27.98 3.04
C GLY A 234 2.61 28.25 3.38
N LYS A 235 3.14 27.58 4.40
CA LYS A 235 4.49 27.81 4.93
C LYS A 235 5.59 27.73 3.87
N ALA A 236 5.55 26.72 3.01
CA ALA A 236 6.56 26.52 1.97
C ALA A 236 6.41 27.55 0.84
N ALA A 237 5.20 28.03 0.56
CA ALA A 237 5.00 29.14 -0.37
C ALA A 237 5.54 30.47 0.18
N GLN A 238 5.32 30.74 1.47
CA GLN A 238 5.88 31.94 2.10
C GLN A 238 7.41 31.89 2.10
N MET A 239 8.01 30.76 2.47
CA MET A 239 9.45 30.55 2.41
C MET A 239 10.03 30.83 1.01
N ALA A 240 9.38 30.31 -0.03
CA ALA A 240 9.82 30.56 -1.41
C ALA A 240 9.77 32.06 -1.78
N ARG A 241 8.73 32.78 -1.35
CA ARG A 241 8.63 34.24 -1.57
C ARG A 241 9.70 35.02 -0.81
N ASP A 242 9.97 34.63 0.44
CA ASP A 242 11.02 35.23 1.27
C ASP A 242 12.40 35.04 0.64
N GLU A 243 12.60 33.94 -0.10
CA GLU A 243 13.80 33.67 -0.91
C GLU A 243 13.80 34.32 -2.31
N GLY A 244 12.78 35.11 -2.63
CA GLY A 244 12.65 35.85 -3.88
C GLY A 244 12.19 35.00 -5.08
N LEU A 245 11.68 33.79 -4.86
CA LEU A 245 11.13 32.93 -5.90
C LEU A 245 9.71 33.39 -6.27
N LYS A 246 9.46 33.65 -7.55
CA LYS A 246 8.20 34.28 -8.03
C LYS A 246 7.37 33.43 -8.99
N TYR A 247 7.96 32.37 -9.56
CA TYR A 247 7.31 31.58 -10.62
C TYR A 247 5.97 30.97 -10.18
N SER A 248 5.84 30.55 -8.91
CA SER A 248 4.61 29.98 -8.37
C SER A 248 3.46 30.99 -8.31
N ASP A 249 3.73 32.24 -7.92
CA ASP A 249 2.74 33.31 -7.90
C ASP A 249 2.29 33.70 -9.32
N GLU A 250 3.20 33.68 -10.29
CA GLU A 250 2.89 33.89 -11.70
C GLU A 250 2.02 32.76 -12.25
N GLU A 251 2.34 31.51 -11.91
CA GLU A 251 1.58 30.34 -12.31
C GLU A 251 0.13 30.41 -11.83
N TYR A 252 -0.09 30.75 -10.56
CA TYR A 252 -1.45 30.92 -10.05
C TYR A 252 -2.22 32.02 -10.79
N LYS A 253 -1.59 33.20 -10.97
CA LYS A 253 -2.24 34.33 -11.65
C LYS A 253 -2.66 33.97 -13.07
N TYR A 254 -1.80 33.21 -13.77
CA TYR A 254 -2.10 32.68 -15.08
C TYR A 254 -3.35 31.79 -15.07
N TRP A 255 -3.40 30.76 -14.20
CA TRP A 255 -4.56 29.87 -14.16
C TRP A 255 -5.85 30.58 -13.73
N LYS A 256 -5.77 31.50 -12.75
CA LYS A 256 -6.93 32.30 -12.34
C LYS A 256 -7.45 33.28 -13.40
N SER A 257 -6.74 33.48 -14.50
CA SER A 257 -7.27 34.25 -15.64
C SER A 257 -8.38 33.51 -16.40
N TYR A 258 -8.45 32.17 -16.27
CA TYR A 258 -9.49 31.37 -16.90
C TYR A 258 -10.80 31.42 -16.08
N PRO A 259 -11.96 31.73 -16.71
CA PRO A 259 -13.23 31.84 -15.99
C PRO A 259 -13.68 30.58 -15.26
N ASP A 260 -13.28 29.39 -15.75
CA ASP A 260 -13.66 28.09 -15.20
C ASP A 260 -12.61 27.50 -14.24
N GLU A 261 -11.51 28.20 -13.96
CA GLU A 261 -10.48 27.73 -13.05
C GLU A 261 -10.93 27.83 -11.58
N SER A 262 -11.00 26.67 -10.94
CA SER A 262 -11.30 26.58 -9.52
C SER A 262 -10.14 27.10 -8.67
N GLU A 263 -10.43 27.43 -7.40
CA GLU A 263 -9.38 27.76 -6.44
C GLU A 263 -8.45 26.58 -6.19
N TYR A 264 -8.99 25.35 -6.12
CA TYR A 264 -8.22 24.15 -5.86
C TYR A 264 -7.18 23.90 -6.96
N MET A 265 -7.59 23.96 -8.22
CA MET A 265 -6.71 23.68 -9.36
C MET A 265 -5.62 24.74 -9.52
N ALA A 266 -5.95 26.02 -9.35
CA ALA A 266 -4.95 27.09 -9.43
C ALA A 266 -3.87 26.94 -8.34
N ARG A 267 -4.28 26.56 -7.13
CA ARG A 267 -3.37 26.26 -6.01
C ARG A 267 -2.54 25.02 -6.25
N LEU A 268 -3.07 23.98 -6.90
CA LEU A 268 -2.34 22.77 -7.24
C LEU A 268 -1.23 23.05 -8.28
N ALA A 269 -1.50 23.89 -9.28
CA ALA A 269 -0.47 24.33 -10.23
C ALA A 269 0.60 25.20 -9.56
N GLU A 270 0.20 26.18 -8.74
CA GLU A 270 1.12 26.98 -7.94
C GLU A 270 2.04 26.09 -7.10
N ALA A 271 1.47 25.12 -6.40
CA ALA A 271 2.22 24.19 -5.55
C ALA A 271 3.26 23.39 -6.33
N SER A 272 2.88 22.91 -7.51
CA SER A 272 3.78 22.17 -8.39
C SER A 272 4.98 23.02 -8.81
N ILE A 273 4.76 24.25 -9.29
CA ILE A 273 5.86 25.16 -9.67
C ILE A 273 6.67 25.61 -8.46
N ASN A 274 6.04 25.77 -7.29
CA ASN A 274 6.74 26.11 -6.06
C ASN A 274 7.71 25.00 -5.64
N ILE A 275 7.26 23.73 -5.66
CA ILE A 275 8.12 22.57 -5.38
C ILE A 275 9.33 22.56 -6.33
N LEU A 276 9.11 22.73 -7.64
CA LEU A 276 10.21 22.74 -8.61
C LEU A 276 11.16 23.93 -8.39
N SER A 277 10.63 25.11 -8.04
CA SER A 277 11.44 26.31 -7.74
C SER A 277 12.36 26.11 -6.54
N LEU A 278 11.83 25.52 -5.47
CA LEU A 278 12.60 25.20 -4.26
C LEU A 278 13.66 24.14 -4.56
N HIS A 279 13.35 23.14 -5.39
CA HIS A 279 14.32 22.15 -5.82
C HIS A 279 15.47 22.79 -6.61
N ASP A 280 15.19 23.66 -7.58
CA ASP A 280 16.24 24.33 -8.35
C ASP A 280 17.11 25.22 -7.45
N LYS A 281 16.50 25.87 -6.45
CA LYS A 281 17.19 26.72 -5.48
C LYS A 281 18.12 25.96 -4.53
N HIS A 282 17.70 24.79 -4.04
CA HIS A 282 18.38 24.11 -2.93
C HIS A 282 19.06 22.79 -3.30
N HIS A 283 18.75 22.21 -4.45
CA HIS A 283 19.13 20.83 -4.79
C HIS A 283 19.83 20.71 -6.15
N ASN A 284 20.29 21.82 -6.73
CA ASN A 284 21.06 21.84 -7.97
C ASN A 284 20.35 21.15 -9.14
N THR A 285 19.02 21.25 -9.16
CA THR A 285 18.18 20.82 -10.28
C THR A 285 17.98 21.98 -11.26
N THR A 286 17.35 21.70 -12.39
CA THR A 286 17.11 22.67 -13.48
C THR A 286 15.71 22.53 -14.06
N PHE A 287 14.75 22.16 -13.22
CA PHE A 287 13.39 21.84 -13.62
C PHE A 287 12.63 23.02 -14.23
N LEU A 288 13.00 24.26 -13.90
CA LEU A 288 12.41 25.48 -14.45
C LEU A 288 13.28 26.17 -15.50
N SER A 289 14.34 25.51 -15.98
CA SER A 289 15.32 26.11 -16.92
C SER A 289 14.75 26.51 -18.29
N ASP A 290 13.60 25.95 -18.68
CA ASP A 290 12.85 26.33 -19.89
C ASP A 290 11.38 26.68 -19.55
N TYR A 291 11.15 27.30 -18.39
CA TYR A 291 9.82 27.73 -17.99
C TYR A 291 9.30 28.86 -18.89
N LYS A 292 8.11 28.67 -19.48
CA LYS A 292 7.48 29.58 -20.45
C LYS A 292 6.17 30.11 -19.87
N SER A 293 6.24 31.34 -19.35
CA SER A 293 5.15 31.95 -18.57
C SER A 293 3.91 32.36 -19.37
N ASP A 294 3.96 32.27 -20.69
CA ASP A 294 2.89 32.59 -21.63
C ASP A 294 2.38 31.36 -22.41
N ALA A 295 3.01 30.19 -22.23
CA ALA A 295 2.62 28.99 -22.95
C ALA A 295 1.22 28.49 -22.54
N PRO A 296 0.32 28.21 -23.49
CA PRO A 296 -1.06 27.80 -23.20
C PRO A 296 -1.21 26.37 -22.69
N GLY A 297 -0.15 25.57 -22.75
CA GLY A 297 -0.13 24.14 -22.42
C GLY A 297 1.03 23.76 -21.50
N ASN A 298 2.04 23.08 -22.04
CA ASN A 298 3.24 22.74 -21.29
C ASN A 298 4.10 23.99 -21.03
N ARG A 299 4.08 24.47 -19.78
CA ARG A 299 4.83 25.63 -19.32
C ARG A 299 6.25 25.32 -18.86
N LEU A 300 6.67 24.06 -18.84
CA LEU A 300 8.05 23.64 -18.58
C LEU A 300 8.90 23.51 -19.85
N GLY A 301 8.31 23.82 -21.02
CA GLY A 301 9.02 23.76 -22.29
C GLY A 301 9.64 22.38 -22.55
N LYS A 302 10.90 22.36 -22.99
CA LYS A 302 11.67 21.13 -23.27
C LYS A 302 11.97 20.27 -22.05
N VAL A 303 11.82 20.82 -20.83
CA VAL A 303 11.98 20.02 -19.60
C VAL A 303 10.85 19.00 -19.49
N GLY A 304 9.63 19.38 -19.91
CA GLY A 304 8.44 18.56 -19.80
C GLY A 304 8.10 18.22 -18.34
N ALA A 305 7.22 17.25 -18.13
CA ALA A 305 6.85 16.80 -16.79
C ALA A 305 8.04 16.16 -16.05
N VAL A 306 8.15 16.45 -14.75
CA VAL A 306 9.17 15.92 -13.84
C VAL A 306 8.68 14.68 -13.13
N ASN A 307 9.42 13.58 -13.22
CA ASN A 307 9.16 12.35 -12.48
C ASN A 307 10.14 12.24 -11.31
N CYS A 308 9.67 12.36 -10.06
CA CYS A 308 10.54 12.40 -8.89
C CYS A 308 11.40 11.12 -8.76
N ALA A 309 10.83 9.97 -9.12
CA ALA A 309 11.53 8.69 -9.06
C ALA A 309 12.77 8.63 -9.98
N ASP A 310 12.91 9.53 -10.98
CA ASP A 310 14.11 9.56 -11.82
C ASP A 310 15.37 9.97 -11.04
N CYS A 311 15.20 10.83 -10.02
CA CYS A 311 16.28 11.31 -9.17
C CYS A 311 16.36 10.59 -7.84
N HIS A 312 15.26 9.98 -7.38
CA HIS A 312 15.13 9.43 -6.04
C HIS A 312 15.02 7.90 -5.98
N GLY A 313 14.79 7.23 -7.12
CA GLY A 313 14.40 5.81 -7.11
C GLY A 313 13.06 5.57 -6.42
N ASP A 314 12.46 4.41 -6.67
CA ASP A 314 11.21 4.00 -6.02
C ASP A 314 10.94 2.51 -6.22
N ASN A 315 10.80 1.76 -5.13
CA ASN A 315 10.47 0.34 -5.20
C ASN A 315 9.00 0.08 -5.54
N VAL A 316 8.08 1.01 -5.26
CA VAL A 316 6.64 0.83 -5.55
C VAL A 316 6.42 0.66 -7.05
N SER A 317 7.04 1.52 -7.85
CA SER A 317 7.03 1.42 -9.31
C SER A 317 8.09 0.45 -9.87
N GLY A 318 8.96 -0.11 -9.03
CA GLY A 318 10.06 -0.98 -9.44
C GLY A 318 11.26 -0.25 -10.07
N ASN A 319 11.35 1.06 -9.90
CA ASN A 319 12.47 1.88 -10.36
C ASN A 319 13.65 1.74 -9.39
N LEU A 320 14.42 0.67 -9.60
CA LEU A 320 15.56 0.32 -8.75
C LEU A 320 16.85 1.06 -9.12
N GLN A 321 16.87 1.83 -10.22
CA GLN A 321 18.08 2.49 -10.73
C GLN A 321 17.99 4.00 -10.57
N GLU A 322 18.93 4.58 -9.83
CA GLU A 322 18.98 6.01 -9.55
C GLU A 322 20.41 6.58 -9.65
N PRO A 323 20.61 7.67 -10.40
CA PRO A 323 19.62 8.32 -11.26
C PRO A 323 19.14 7.39 -12.38
N ARG A 324 17.87 7.51 -12.77
CA ARG A 324 17.29 6.68 -13.83
C ARG A 324 18.02 6.95 -15.14
N ALA A 325 18.62 5.91 -15.71
CA ALA A 325 19.45 6.03 -16.91
C ALA A 325 18.69 6.54 -18.15
N THR A 326 17.38 6.34 -18.18
CA THR A 326 16.49 6.75 -19.28
C THR A 326 15.74 8.05 -18.99
N ALA A 327 16.21 8.86 -18.03
CA ALA A 327 15.55 10.13 -17.72
C ALA A 327 15.72 11.14 -18.86
N THR A 328 14.65 11.87 -19.20
CA THR A 328 14.63 12.84 -20.32
C THR A 328 14.17 14.23 -19.87
N GLY A 329 14.55 15.27 -20.63
CA GLY A 329 14.15 16.68 -20.42
C GLY A 329 14.97 17.46 -19.38
N TYR A 330 15.53 16.78 -18.37
CA TYR A 330 16.36 17.41 -17.34
C TYR A 330 17.51 16.50 -16.91
N LYS A 331 18.54 17.10 -16.30
CA LYS A 331 19.61 16.35 -15.66
C LYS A 331 19.08 15.73 -14.36
N ALA A 332 18.92 14.41 -14.34
CA ALA A 332 18.63 13.69 -13.11
C ALA A 332 19.82 13.78 -12.14
N VAL A 333 19.52 14.00 -10.86
CA VAL A 333 20.51 14.17 -9.78
C VAL A 333 20.33 13.02 -8.82
N LYS A 334 21.44 12.43 -8.36
CA LYS A 334 21.39 11.37 -7.35
C LYS A 334 20.96 11.97 -6.00
N SER A 335 20.02 11.34 -5.35
CA SER A 335 19.40 11.76 -4.11
C SER A 335 19.21 10.58 -3.14
N LYS A 336 18.43 10.81 -2.09
CA LYS A 336 17.95 9.76 -1.20
C LYS A 336 16.72 9.07 -1.81
N PRO A 337 16.43 7.81 -1.44
CA PRO A 337 15.18 7.12 -1.76
C PRO A 337 13.97 8.02 -1.57
N LEU A 338 12.99 7.99 -2.48
CA LEU A 338 11.86 8.94 -2.48
C LEU A 338 11.12 8.98 -1.14
N THR A 339 10.87 7.81 -0.55
CA THR A 339 10.27 7.66 0.79
C THR A 339 11.09 8.37 1.87
N GLU A 340 12.40 8.19 1.87
CA GLU A 340 13.28 8.82 2.85
C GLU A 340 13.32 10.34 2.64
N ALA A 341 13.46 10.80 1.40
CA ALA A 341 13.58 12.20 1.07
C ALA A 341 12.34 13.00 1.49
N ILE A 342 11.15 12.53 1.11
CA ILE A 342 9.89 13.20 1.44
C ILE A 342 9.68 13.20 2.96
N HIS A 343 9.71 12.04 3.62
CA HIS A 343 9.38 11.97 5.04
C HIS A 343 10.39 12.72 5.91
N SER A 344 11.70 12.53 5.68
CA SER A 344 12.72 13.16 6.52
C SER A 344 12.72 14.68 6.40
N PHE A 345 12.53 15.23 5.19
CA PHE A 345 12.48 16.67 5.00
C PHE A 345 11.26 17.29 5.70
N HIS A 346 10.07 16.73 5.48
CA HIS A 346 8.85 17.27 6.07
C HIS A 346 8.82 17.11 7.59
N LEU A 347 9.29 15.99 8.15
CA LEU A 347 9.37 15.83 9.61
C LEU A 347 10.41 16.75 10.26
N ALA A 348 11.44 17.17 9.53
CA ALA A 348 12.41 18.15 10.01
C ALA A 348 11.86 19.58 9.97
N MET A 349 11.15 19.94 8.89
CA MET A 349 10.67 21.32 8.67
C MET A 349 9.31 21.59 9.30
N VAL A 350 8.39 20.63 9.24
CA VAL A 350 6.99 20.73 9.68
C VAL A 350 6.55 19.44 10.41
N PRO A 351 7.10 19.16 11.61
CA PRO A 351 6.80 17.93 12.36
C PRO A 351 5.32 17.80 12.79
N MET A 352 4.61 18.93 12.92
CA MET A 352 3.17 19.01 13.23
C MET A 352 2.71 18.08 14.37
N PRO A 353 3.25 18.17 15.59
CA PRO A 353 2.85 17.29 16.68
C PRO A 353 1.40 17.54 17.11
N ASP A 354 0.70 16.47 17.49
CA ASP A 354 -0.55 16.51 18.24
C ASP A 354 -0.29 16.74 19.75
N GLY A 355 -1.35 16.75 20.57
CA GLY A 355 -1.24 16.93 22.02
C GLY A 355 -0.37 15.88 22.74
N ALA A 356 -0.15 14.71 22.12
CA ALA A 356 0.69 13.63 22.62
C ALA A 356 2.08 13.57 21.94
N GLY A 357 2.37 14.51 21.02
CA GLY A 357 3.61 14.55 20.24
C GLY A 357 3.63 13.69 18.98
N ARG A 358 2.51 13.08 18.54
CA ARG A 358 2.42 12.30 17.28
C ARG A 358 2.38 13.24 16.09
N SER A 359 3.07 12.91 15.00
CA SER A 359 3.07 13.78 13.82
C SER A 359 1.77 13.69 13.05
N GLN A 360 1.08 14.82 12.86
CA GLN A 360 -0.09 14.95 11.99
C GLN A 360 0.32 15.04 10.50
N ALA A 361 1.62 15.22 10.21
CA ALA A 361 2.12 15.45 8.86
C ALA A 361 1.83 14.27 7.92
N CYS A 362 1.75 13.04 8.42
CA CYS A 362 1.45 11.85 7.63
C CYS A 362 0.09 11.97 6.92
N GLN A 363 -0.96 12.32 7.66
CA GLN A 363 -2.32 12.49 7.13
C GLN A 363 -2.50 13.83 6.40
N SER A 364 -1.52 14.73 6.46
CA SER A 364 -1.56 15.98 5.69
C SER A 364 -1.32 15.73 4.20
N CYS A 365 -0.69 14.59 3.85
CA CYS A 365 -0.36 14.21 2.48
C CYS A 365 -1.08 12.96 1.97
N HIS A 366 -1.50 12.02 2.82
CA HIS A 366 -2.06 10.73 2.36
C HIS A 366 -3.39 10.36 3.03
N PRO A 367 -4.36 9.93 2.21
CA PRO A 367 -5.53 10.66 1.71
C PRO A 367 -6.13 11.68 2.66
N THR A 368 -6.69 12.72 2.08
CA THR A 368 -7.22 13.88 2.79
C THR A 368 -8.69 14.15 2.53
N HIS A 369 -9.24 13.59 1.45
CA HIS A 369 -10.65 13.72 1.12
C HIS A 369 -11.48 12.61 1.77
N PHE A 370 -12.78 12.86 1.86
CA PHE A 370 -13.79 12.03 2.51
C PHE A 370 -14.80 11.54 1.47
N GLN A 371 -15.42 10.37 1.68
CA GLN A 371 -16.43 9.84 0.76
C GLN A 371 -17.62 10.80 0.63
N ASN A 372 -18.06 11.37 1.75
CA ASN A 372 -19.10 12.39 1.76
C ASN A 372 -18.50 13.73 1.30
N ALA A 373 -18.87 14.17 0.10
CA ALA A 373 -18.38 15.41 -0.51
C ALA A 373 -18.66 16.66 0.35
N SER A 374 -19.70 16.66 1.19
CA SER A 374 -19.98 17.78 2.10
C SER A 374 -18.94 17.93 3.22
N MET A 375 -18.13 16.90 3.46
CA MET A 375 -17.04 16.89 4.43
C MET A 375 -15.71 17.37 3.83
N ASN A 376 -15.65 17.63 2.52
CA ASN A 376 -14.45 18.12 1.83
C ASN A 376 -14.39 19.66 1.83
N ASP A 377 -14.43 20.24 3.03
CA ASP A 377 -14.19 21.66 3.24
C ASP A 377 -13.54 21.95 4.60
N ASP A 378 -13.22 23.23 4.84
CA ASP A 378 -12.52 23.66 6.05
C ASP A 378 -13.36 23.56 7.34
N SER A 379 -14.68 23.39 7.27
CA SER A 379 -15.53 23.22 8.44
C SER A 379 -15.43 21.83 9.06
N ASN A 380 -14.90 20.86 8.32
CA ASN A 380 -14.83 19.48 8.77
C ASN A 380 -13.92 19.32 10.00
N PRO A 381 -14.45 18.90 11.17
CA PRO A 381 -13.67 18.73 12.39
C PRO A 381 -12.69 17.54 12.32
N TYR A 382 -12.84 16.68 11.33
CA TYR A 382 -12.03 15.48 11.15
C TYR A 382 -10.77 15.70 10.30
N ARG A 383 -10.63 16.88 9.68
CA ARG A 383 -9.44 17.24 8.89
C ARG A 383 -8.26 17.53 9.81
N VAL A 384 -7.07 17.06 9.43
CA VAL A 384 -5.85 17.15 10.27
C VAL A 384 -5.12 18.48 10.11
N THR A 385 -5.30 19.15 8.98
CA THR A 385 -4.78 20.50 8.72
C THR A 385 -5.88 21.44 8.29
N ASP A 386 -5.67 22.74 8.45
CA ASP A 386 -6.40 23.72 7.67
C ASP A 386 -5.88 23.81 6.22
N ARG A 387 -6.49 24.70 5.42
CA ARG A 387 -6.12 24.91 4.01
C ARG A 387 -4.75 25.56 3.79
N TYR A 388 -4.02 25.93 4.83
CA TYR A 388 -2.68 26.52 4.76
C TYR A 388 -1.61 25.66 5.46
N GLY A 389 -1.98 24.45 5.88
CA GLY A 389 -1.05 23.48 6.45
C GLY A 389 -0.83 23.63 7.96
N GLU A 390 -1.70 24.32 8.69
CA GLU A 390 -1.64 24.35 10.15
C GLU A 390 -2.34 23.15 10.79
N GLY A 391 -1.69 22.51 11.76
CA GLY A 391 -2.19 21.31 12.43
C GLY A 391 -3.36 21.59 13.38
N ARG A 392 -4.47 20.85 13.21
CA ARG A 392 -5.73 21.07 13.96
C ARG A 392 -5.77 20.36 15.32
N PHE A 393 -4.98 19.30 15.51
CA PHE A 393 -4.94 18.51 16.75
C PHE A 393 -3.74 18.84 17.64
N SER A 394 -3.12 20.02 17.49
CA SER A 394 -1.96 20.43 18.30
C SER A 394 -2.17 20.39 19.82
N LYS A 395 -3.43 20.44 20.27
CA LYS A 395 -3.84 20.33 21.67
C LYS A 395 -4.69 19.09 21.98
N GLY A 396 -4.92 18.22 21.01
CA GLY A 396 -5.79 17.06 21.14
C GLY A 396 -5.18 15.79 20.58
N ASP A 397 -5.95 14.71 20.56
CA ASP A 397 -5.50 13.41 20.05
C ASP A 397 -5.82 13.28 18.55
N ILE A 398 -4.80 13.14 17.72
CA ILE A 398 -4.95 12.99 16.26
C ILE A 398 -5.74 11.74 15.88
N ARG A 399 -5.79 10.71 16.73
CA ARG A 399 -6.56 9.49 16.47
C ARG A 399 -8.07 9.72 16.51
N ASN A 400 -8.52 10.86 17.02
CA ASN A 400 -9.91 11.29 16.91
C ASN A 400 -10.23 11.95 15.57
N SER A 401 -9.23 12.29 14.75
CA SER A 401 -9.44 12.72 13.35
C SER A 401 -10.18 11.65 12.56
N GLY A 402 -10.71 12.03 11.40
CA GLY A 402 -11.46 11.10 10.56
C GLY A 402 -10.84 10.76 9.22
N GLY A 403 -9.87 11.54 8.74
CA GLY A 403 -9.23 11.31 7.46
C GLY A 403 -7.93 10.49 7.55
N GLY A 404 -7.37 10.10 6.40
CA GLY A 404 -6.08 9.42 6.30
C GLY A 404 -6.15 7.99 5.74
N CYS A 405 -4.99 7.43 5.38
CA CYS A 405 -4.88 6.03 4.95
C CYS A 405 -5.46 5.05 5.98
N TYR A 406 -5.15 5.26 7.27
CA TYR A 406 -5.37 4.28 8.33
C TYR A 406 -6.47 4.67 9.34
N VAL A 407 -6.49 5.92 9.78
CA VAL A 407 -7.35 6.35 10.90
C VAL A 407 -8.83 6.27 10.51
N ARG A 408 -9.62 5.57 11.34
CA ARG A 408 -11.04 5.21 11.14
C ARG A 408 -11.36 4.21 10.03
N ARG A 409 -10.40 3.89 9.18
CA ARG A 409 -10.58 2.93 8.07
C ARG A 409 -10.12 1.52 8.43
N ASP A 410 -9.44 1.40 9.56
CA ASP A 410 -8.72 0.20 9.95
C ASP A 410 -9.09 -0.23 11.38
N ALA A 411 -9.22 -1.55 11.59
CA ALA A 411 -9.50 -2.17 12.88
C ALA A 411 -8.54 -1.75 14.01
N HIS A 412 -7.28 -1.46 13.70
CA HIS A 412 -6.28 -1.03 14.71
C HIS A 412 -6.49 0.41 15.17
N SER A 413 -7.23 1.21 14.40
CA SER A 413 -7.57 2.61 14.74
C SER A 413 -9.02 2.77 15.21
N ASN A 414 -9.77 1.67 15.29
CA ASN A 414 -11.19 1.72 15.57
C ASN A 414 -11.50 1.64 17.08
N PRO A 415 -12.17 2.64 17.68
CA PRO A 415 -12.66 2.56 19.05
C PRO A 415 -13.68 1.44 19.31
N ASP A 416 -14.43 1.03 18.29
CA ASP A 416 -15.48 0.01 18.40
C ASP A 416 -14.95 -1.43 18.25
N ALA A 417 -13.65 -1.60 17.99
CA ALA A 417 -13.05 -2.92 17.87
C ALA A 417 -13.10 -3.64 19.22
N LYS A 418 -13.67 -4.85 19.24
CA LYS A 418 -13.83 -5.66 20.46
C LYS A 418 -12.89 -6.87 20.42
N PRO A 419 -12.32 -7.27 21.57
CA PRO A 419 -11.57 -8.52 21.72
C PRO A 419 -12.31 -9.74 21.15
N PRO A 420 -11.59 -10.80 20.76
CA PRO A 420 -10.15 -11.03 20.99
C PRO A 420 -9.22 -10.35 19.98
N PHE A 421 -8.06 -9.87 20.45
CA PHE A 421 -7.00 -9.31 19.59
C PHE A 421 -5.80 -10.25 19.34
N PHE A 422 -5.72 -11.42 20.00
CA PHE A 422 -4.60 -12.39 19.84
C PHE A 422 -3.20 -11.76 19.87
N LEU A 423 -2.89 -11.03 20.94
CA LEU A 423 -1.70 -10.18 21.03
C LEU A 423 -0.51 -10.90 21.65
N ASN A 424 0.69 -10.66 21.10
CA ASN A 424 1.96 -11.00 21.73
C ASN A 424 2.31 -9.97 22.83
N GLU A 425 3.44 -10.12 23.51
CA GLU A 425 3.81 -9.22 24.61
C GLU A 425 4.03 -7.76 24.16
N TYR A 426 4.50 -7.53 22.93
CA TYR A 426 4.60 -6.19 22.36
C TYR A 426 3.22 -5.62 22.01
N GLY A 427 2.35 -6.39 21.39
CA GLY A 427 0.97 -5.98 21.10
C GLY A 427 0.19 -5.66 22.38
N LYS A 428 0.38 -6.46 23.45
CA LYS A 428 -0.19 -6.18 24.78
C LYS A 428 0.31 -4.86 25.34
N TRP A 429 1.60 -4.56 25.16
CA TRP A 429 2.19 -3.28 25.54
C TRP A 429 1.59 -2.12 24.74
N GLN A 430 1.43 -2.26 23.42
CA GLN A 430 0.81 -1.25 22.56
C GLN A 430 -0.64 -0.97 22.97
N LEU A 431 -1.42 -2.02 23.24
CA LEU A 431 -2.80 -1.86 23.73
C LEU A 431 -2.84 -1.06 25.05
N GLU A 432 -1.99 -1.40 26.02
CA GLU A 432 -2.00 -0.77 27.35
C GLU A 432 -1.40 0.64 27.41
N ASN A 433 -0.38 0.91 26.58
CA ASN A 433 0.43 2.13 26.66
C ASN A 433 0.17 3.12 25.53
N VAL A 434 -0.53 2.69 24.47
CA VAL A 434 -0.90 3.56 23.35
C VAL A 434 -2.40 3.55 23.16
N SER A 435 -3.00 2.41 22.81
CA SER A 435 -4.41 2.37 22.39
C SER A 435 -5.38 2.70 23.52
N MET A 436 -5.05 2.40 24.77
CA MET A 436 -5.88 2.73 25.95
C MET A 436 -5.42 4.00 26.69
N ARG A 437 -4.66 4.87 26.00
CA ARG A 437 -4.15 6.13 26.55
C ARG A 437 -4.64 7.32 25.74
N ASP A 438 -4.97 8.41 26.43
CA ASP A 438 -5.26 9.70 25.80
C ASP A 438 -3.97 10.47 25.46
N GLU A 439 -4.11 11.68 24.94
CA GLU A 439 -3.02 12.58 24.59
C GLU A 439 -2.18 13.03 25.80
N HIS A 440 -2.68 12.84 27.02
CA HIS A 440 -1.99 13.14 28.28
C HIS A 440 -1.42 11.90 28.97
N GLY A 441 -1.47 10.74 28.31
CA GLY A 441 -0.98 9.47 28.86
C GLY A 441 -1.89 8.87 29.95
N LYS A 442 -3.10 9.41 30.15
CA LYS A 442 -4.07 8.86 31.11
C LYS A 442 -4.82 7.70 30.48
N LYS A 443 -5.18 6.73 31.33
CA LYS A 443 -5.98 5.58 30.90
C LYS A 443 -7.38 6.04 30.48
N THR A 444 -7.82 5.58 29.31
CA THR A 444 -9.16 5.87 28.79
C THR A 444 -10.12 4.72 29.11
N GLY A 445 -11.42 5.02 29.16
CA GLY A 445 -12.48 4.01 29.23
C GLY A 445 -12.79 3.37 27.87
N GLU A 446 -12.38 4.03 26.78
CA GLU A 446 -12.63 3.63 25.40
C GLU A 446 -11.30 3.49 24.65
N LEU A 447 -11.26 2.59 23.67
CA LEU A 447 -10.07 2.36 22.83
C LEU A 447 -9.85 3.58 21.91
N ARG A 448 -8.65 4.17 21.91
CA ARG A 448 -8.22 5.21 20.96
C ARG A 448 -7.60 4.63 19.68
N GLY A 449 -7.13 3.39 19.75
CA GLY A 449 -6.42 2.73 18.66
C GLY A 449 -4.97 3.19 18.48
N LEU A 450 -4.35 2.70 17.41
CA LEU A 450 -2.99 2.98 16.99
C LEU A 450 -2.94 4.07 15.91
N TYR A 451 -1.75 4.62 15.70
CA TYR A 451 -1.44 5.57 14.63
C TYR A 451 -0.35 5.03 13.71
N CYS A 452 -0.11 5.67 12.55
CA CYS A 452 0.86 5.24 11.55
C CYS A 452 2.24 4.92 12.14
N THR A 453 2.70 5.76 13.08
CA THR A 453 4.00 5.66 13.73
C THR A 453 4.10 4.51 14.73
N ASN A 454 3.00 3.84 15.09
CA ASN A 454 3.02 2.64 15.92
C ASN A 454 3.22 1.36 15.10
N CYS A 455 3.01 1.42 13.78
CA CYS A 455 3.30 0.35 12.83
C CYS A 455 4.69 0.55 12.20
N HIS A 456 5.00 1.77 11.76
CA HIS A 456 6.29 2.14 11.18
C HIS A 456 7.28 2.56 12.29
N THR A 457 7.84 1.58 12.99
CA THR A 457 8.73 1.80 14.15
C THR A 457 10.11 1.19 13.94
N LYS A 458 11.11 1.75 14.65
CA LYS A 458 12.43 1.11 14.80
C LYS A 458 12.35 -0.23 15.55
N VAL A 459 11.29 -0.46 16.33
CA VAL A 459 11.02 -1.77 16.96
C VAL A 459 10.73 -2.82 15.89
N ALA A 460 9.80 -2.55 14.97
CA ALA A 460 9.45 -3.45 13.87
C ALA A 460 10.67 -3.77 12.99
N GLN A 461 11.44 -2.74 12.58
CA GLN A 461 12.69 -2.92 11.84
C GLN A 461 13.69 -3.81 12.59
N LYS A 462 13.81 -3.62 13.91
CA LYS A 462 14.72 -4.43 14.74
C LYS A 462 14.24 -5.87 14.86
N MET A 463 12.95 -6.11 15.03
CA MET A 463 12.38 -7.45 15.04
C MET A 463 12.66 -8.16 13.72
N TYR A 464 12.35 -7.52 12.58
CA TYR A 464 12.64 -8.05 11.25
C TYR A 464 14.13 -8.37 11.08
N ALA A 465 15.03 -7.46 11.48
CA ALA A 465 16.47 -7.67 11.37
C ALA A 465 16.98 -8.87 12.19
N LEU A 466 16.33 -9.18 13.31
CA LEU A 466 16.70 -10.30 14.20
C LEU A 466 16.12 -11.65 13.76
N ASP A 467 15.07 -11.65 12.94
CA ASP A 467 14.38 -12.86 12.51
C ASP A 467 15.27 -13.78 11.66
N ASP A 468 15.27 -15.08 11.91
CA ASP A 468 15.79 -16.14 11.03
C ASP A 468 14.88 -17.35 11.27
N LEU A 469 13.69 -17.25 10.67
CA LEU A 469 12.57 -18.16 10.93
C LEU A 469 12.76 -19.45 10.15
N VAL A 470 12.38 -20.55 10.80
CA VAL A 470 12.25 -21.86 10.15
C VAL A 470 10.76 -22.14 9.87
N HIS A 471 9.89 -21.79 10.81
CA HIS A 471 8.43 -21.88 10.67
C HIS A 471 7.75 -20.66 11.27
N ASP A 472 7.09 -19.89 10.42
CA ASP A 472 6.46 -18.60 10.72
C ASP A 472 5.22 -18.67 11.64
N SER A 473 4.22 -19.51 11.37
CA SER A 473 3.00 -19.58 12.22
C SER A 473 3.17 -20.36 13.51
N THR A 474 4.34 -20.93 13.75
CA THR A 474 4.73 -21.43 15.08
C THR A 474 5.82 -20.57 15.70
N GLN A 475 6.32 -19.55 14.97
CA GLN A 475 7.41 -18.68 15.39
C GLN A 475 8.68 -19.46 15.81
N GLU A 476 8.99 -20.53 15.07
CA GLU A 476 10.18 -21.34 15.26
C GLU A 476 11.39 -20.76 14.50
N GLY A 477 12.58 -21.02 15.03
CA GLY A 477 13.82 -20.40 14.57
C GLY A 477 14.25 -19.26 15.50
N LYS A 478 14.98 -18.28 14.96
CA LYS A 478 15.42 -17.11 15.71
C LYS A 478 14.39 -16.01 15.55
N THR A 479 13.75 -15.60 16.64
CA THR A 479 12.89 -14.41 16.69
C THR A 479 12.75 -13.93 18.13
N ILE A 480 12.46 -12.63 18.29
CA ILE A 480 12.11 -12.04 19.58
C ILE A 480 10.60 -11.83 19.77
N ARG A 481 9.80 -12.07 18.72
CA ARG A 481 8.36 -11.77 18.69
C ARG A 481 7.53 -12.67 19.62
N ASN A 482 8.05 -13.85 19.93
CA ASN A 482 7.43 -14.81 20.85
C ASN A 482 8.01 -14.77 22.28
N LYS A 483 8.86 -13.78 22.59
CA LYS A 483 9.56 -13.64 23.88
C LYS A 483 8.80 -12.77 24.87
N THR A 484 9.28 -12.76 26.12
CA THR A 484 8.74 -11.85 27.13
C THR A 484 9.04 -10.39 26.78
N LEU A 485 8.23 -9.45 27.29
CA LEU A 485 8.48 -8.03 27.08
C LEU A 485 9.88 -7.60 27.55
N LYS A 486 10.38 -8.18 28.64
CA LYS A 486 11.75 -7.92 29.14
C LYS A 486 12.82 -8.30 28.11
N GLU A 487 12.73 -9.50 27.54
CA GLU A 487 13.67 -9.95 26.51
C GLU A 487 13.59 -9.09 25.24
N ILE A 488 12.39 -8.63 24.87
CA ILE A 488 12.20 -7.69 23.76
C ILE A 488 12.88 -6.35 24.05
N ILE A 489 12.68 -5.79 25.25
CA ILE A 489 13.35 -4.54 25.69
C ILE A 489 14.87 -4.71 25.68
N ASP A 490 15.38 -5.84 26.17
CA ASP A 490 16.81 -6.16 26.17
C ASP A 490 17.37 -6.18 24.74
N ALA A 491 16.70 -6.86 23.81
CA ALA A 491 17.14 -6.99 22.42
C ALA A 491 17.04 -5.69 21.60
N VAL A 492 16.04 -4.86 21.89
CA VAL A 492 15.75 -3.63 21.12
C VAL A 492 16.47 -2.41 21.70
N ALA A 493 16.49 -2.29 23.02
CA ALA A 493 16.94 -1.09 23.72
C ALA A 493 18.06 -1.34 24.74
N GLY A 494 18.60 -2.56 24.83
CA GLY A 494 19.68 -2.90 25.76
C GLY A 494 19.24 -2.89 27.23
N GLY A 495 17.96 -3.15 27.49
CA GLY A 495 17.37 -3.19 28.84
C GLY A 495 16.80 -1.86 29.32
N ASP A 496 16.94 -0.79 28.53
CA ASP A 496 16.37 0.51 28.84
C ASP A 496 14.89 0.58 28.43
N SER A 497 13.99 0.43 29.40
CA SER A 497 12.54 0.52 29.18
C SER A 497 12.07 1.89 28.69
N LYS A 498 12.75 3.00 29.04
CA LYS A 498 12.36 4.34 28.58
C LYS A 498 12.70 4.51 27.12
N LYS A 499 13.91 4.10 26.73
CA LYS A 499 14.33 4.07 25.33
C LYS A 499 13.45 3.12 24.51
N PHE A 500 13.09 1.96 25.04
CA PHE A 500 12.13 1.08 24.37
C PHE A 500 10.80 1.77 24.12
N ALA A 501 10.23 2.42 25.14
CA ALA A 501 8.96 3.13 25.02
C ALA A 501 9.01 4.24 23.96
N SER A 502 10.12 5.00 23.86
CA SER A 502 10.27 6.02 22.83
C SER A 502 10.41 5.46 21.41
N LEU A 503 10.93 4.25 21.25
CA LEU A 503 10.98 3.56 19.95
C LEU A 503 9.63 2.91 19.59
N ALA A 504 8.86 2.48 20.58
CA ALA A 504 7.59 1.77 20.41
C ALA A 504 6.37 2.70 20.21
N ASP A 505 6.40 3.89 20.81
CA ASP A 505 5.43 4.97 20.58
C ASP A 505 6.18 6.27 20.19
N PRO A 506 6.82 6.29 19.01
CA PRO A 506 7.72 7.37 18.63
C PRO A 506 6.96 8.68 18.41
N LYS A 507 7.56 9.76 18.92
CA LYS A 507 7.04 11.13 18.87
C LYS A 507 7.88 11.99 17.93
N ALA A 508 7.24 13.02 17.37
CA ALA A 508 7.88 14.05 16.57
C ALA A 508 8.40 15.22 17.42
N THR A 509 8.06 15.25 18.71
CA THR A 509 8.63 16.18 19.70
C THR A 509 9.87 15.60 20.38
N GLY A 510 10.63 16.46 21.05
CA GLY A 510 11.84 16.07 21.77
C GLY A 510 12.90 15.49 20.82
N ASP A 511 13.32 14.26 21.08
CA ASP A 511 14.32 13.53 20.28
C ASP A 511 13.88 13.19 18.85
N ASN A 512 12.60 13.43 18.51
CA ASN A 512 11.99 13.23 17.20
C ASN A 512 12.33 11.85 16.59
N GLU A 513 11.97 10.79 17.32
CA GLU A 513 12.21 9.40 16.87
C GLU A 513 11.47 9.07 15.56
N VAL A 514 10.40 9.81 15.24
CA VAL A 514 9.71 9.68 13.95
C VAL A 514 10.60 10.16 12.80
N LEU A 515 11.25 11.33 12.92
CA LEU A 515 12.24 11.79 11.94
C LEU A 515 13.37 10.78 11.80
N LYS A 516 13.93 10.31 12.92
CA LYS A 516 15.05 9.38 12.92
C LYS A 516 14.72 8.02 12.30
N TYR A 517 13.47 7.56 12.39
CA TYR A 517 13.04 6.33 11.69
C TYR A 517 13.31 6.43 10.19
N TYR A 518 13.04 7.59 9.58
CA TYR A 518 13.30 7.81 8.15
C TYR A 518 14.75 8.23 7.88
N SER A 519 15.28 9.19 8.63
CA SER A 519 16.59 9.82 8.32
C SER A 519 17.81 8.98 8.71
N GLU A 520 17.65 8.01 9.64
CA GLU A 520 18.72 7.13 10.11
C GLU A 520 18.49 5.66 9.71
N HIS A 521 17.58 5.42 8.76
CA HIS A 521 17.23 4.07 8.33
C HIS A 521 18.45 3.30 7.84
N LYS A 522 18.55 2.04 8.26
CA LYS A 522 19.60 1.12 7.83
C LYS A 522 18.96 -0.04 7.10
N SER A 523 19.22 -0.10 5.81
CA SER A 523 18.80 -1.17 4.91
C SER A 523 19.07 -2.55 5.48
N ALA A 524 18.08 -3.43 5.37
CA ALA A 524 18.29 -4.84 5.63
C ALA A 524 19.34 -5.44 4.68
N VAL A 525 20.05 -6.45 5.18
CA VAL A 525 20.98 -7.26 4.38
C VAL A 525 20.16 -8.08 3.39
N LEU A 526 20.31 -7.82 2.09
CA LEU A 526 19.58 -8.51 1.02
C LEU A 526 20.18 -9.89 0.74
N VAL A 527 21.51 -9.94 0.55
CA VAL A 527 22.28 -11.15 0.22
C VAL A 527 23.70 -11.05 0.81
N LYS A 528 24.48 -12.14 0.72
CA LYS A 528 25.90 -12.21 1.08
C LYS A 528 26.75 -12.44 -0.16
N ASN A 529 27.84 -11.70 -0.35
CA ASN A 529 28.82 -12.01 -1.41
C ASN A 529 30.00 -12.79 -0.81
N VAL A 530 30.16 -14.05 -1.20
CA VAL A 530 31.23 -14.92 -0.70
C VAL A 530 32.47 -14.95 -1.61
N ALA A 531 32.39 -14.36 -2.80
CA ALA A 531 33.50 -14.33 -3.73
C ALA A 531 34.61 -13.37 -3.24
N LYS A 532 35.88 -13.79 -3.43
CA LYS A 532 37.05 -12.90 -3.22
C LYS A 532 37.18 -11.84 -4.34
N LYS A 533 36.71 -12.16 -5.55
CA LYS A 533 36.64 -11.29 -6.72
C LYS A 533 35.36 -11.62 -7.50
N GLY A 534 34.62 -10.60 -7.95
CA GLY A 534 33.34 -10.79 -8.64
C GLY A 534 32.16 -10.99 -7.67
N LEU A 535 31.12 -11.69 -8.15
CA LEU A 535 29.89 -11.95 -7.39
C LEU A 535 29.68 -13.47 -7.23
N ASP A 536 29.58 -13.93 -6.00
CA ASP A 536 28.95 -15.20 -5.63
C ASP A 536 27.94 -14.90 -4.52
N LEU A 537 26.70 -14.63 -4.93
CA LEU A 537 25.63 -14.17 -4.06
C LEU A 537 24.95 -15.37 -3.39
N LYS A 538 24.89 -15.34 -2.07
CA LYS A 538 24.21 -16.32 -1.19
C LYS A 538 23.08 -15.64 -0.43
N PRO A 539 22.13 -16.41 0.14
CA PRO A 539 21.10 -15.85 1.03
C PRO A 539 21.67 -14.97 2.14
N TRP A 540 20.89 -14.01 2.64
CA TRP A 540 21.33 -13.00 3.61
C TRP A 540 21.92 -13.59 4.90
N ASN A 541 21.46 -14.78 5.30
CA ASN A 541 21.89 -15.50 6.51
C ASN A 541 23.05 -16.49 6.28
N HIS A 542 23.68 -16.48 5.10
CA HIS A 542 24.85 -17.31 4.85
C HIS A 542 26.00 -17.01 5.84
N PRO A 543 26.69 -18.02 6.40
CA PRO A 543 27.64 -17.85 7.51
C PRO A 543 28.91 -17.09 7.14
N SER A 544 29.25 -17.02 5.85
CA SER A 544 30.41 -16.28 5.34
C SER A 544 30.01 -15.27 4.26
N GLY A 545 30.93 -14.36 3.94
CA GLY A 545 30.75 -13.34 2.91
C GLY A 545 30.39 -11.94 3.45
N GLY A 546 30.67 -10.92 2.62
CA GLY A 546 30.31 -9.54 2.91
C GLY A 546 28.80 -9.33 2.80
N ALA A 547 28.21 -8.57 3.73
CA ALA A 547 26.80 -8.19 3.65
C ALA A 547 26.57 -7.25 2.46
N VAL A 548 25.57 -7.58 1.64
CA VAL A 548 25.09 -6.74 0.54
C VAL A 548 23.68 -6.28 0.91
N PRO A 549 23.50 -5.05 1.42
CA PRO A 549 22.20 -4.48 1.76
C PRO A 549 21.34 -4.14 0.54
N TYR A 550 20.04 -3.92 0.76
CA TYR A 550 19.12 -3.47 -0.30
C TYR A 550 19.59 -2.19 -1.00
N ASN A 551 20.09 -1.18 -0.27
CA ASN A 551 20.59 0.06 -0.88
C ASN A 551 21.79 -0.13 -1.85
N ALA A 552 22.47 -1.29 -1.81
CA ALA A 552 23.51 -1.62 -2.77
C ALA A 552 22.94 -2.11 -4.11
N ALA A 553 21.69 -2.61 -4.12
CA ALA A 553 21.03 -3.18 -5.28
C ALA A 553 19.83 -2.35 -5.78
N SER A 554 19.15 -1.63 -4.90
CA SER A 554 17.98 -0.81 -5.22
C SER A 554 18.14 0.61 -4.71
N ALA A 555 17.81 1.55 -5.59
CA ALA A 555 17.66 2.97 -5.28
C ALA A 555 16.49 3.27 -4.35
N GLY A 556 15.40 2.50 -4.40
CA GLY A 556 14.31 2.60 -3.44
C GLY A 556 14.69 2.08 -2.05
N ASN A 557 15.93 1.57 -1.88
CA ASN A 557 16.38 0.86 -0.71
C ASN A 557 15.48 -0.36 -0.43
N ASP A 558 15.04 -0.56 0.80
CA ASP A 558 14.04 -1.54 1.23
C ASP A 558 12.72 -0.90 1.66
N TRP A 559 12.54 0.41 1.39
CA TRP A 559 11.24 1.06 1.52
C TRP A 559 10.23 0.40 0.58
N TRP A 560 9.01 0.13 1.06
CA TRP A 560 7.97 -0.59 0.33
C TRP A 560 8.26 -2.08 0.04
N LEU A 561 9.36 -2.61 0.56
CA LEU A 561 9.69 -4.04 0.56
C LEU A 561 9.50 -4.60 1.97
N ALA A 562 9.40 -5.93 2.09
CA ALA A 562 9.09 -6.59 3.36
C ALA A 562 9.92 -6.04 4.54
N ALA A 563 11.21 -5.79 4.34
CA ALA A 563 12.10 -5.42 5.45
C ALA A 563 11.80 -4.09 6.16
N SER A 564 11.20 -3.10 5.49
CA SER A 564 10.89 -1.80 6.12
C SER A 564 9.41 -1.63 6.46
N GLU A 565 8.55 -2.52 6.00
CA GLU A 565 7.10 -2.41 6.17
C GLU A 565 6.59 -3.15 7.42
N PRO A 566 5.42 -2.77 7.95
CA PRO A 566 4.83 -3.41 9.13
C PRO A 566 4.39 -4.85 8.87
N HIS A 567 4.44 -5.67 9.94
CA HIS A 567 3.99 -7.07 9.91
C HIS A 567 2.96 -7.35 11.01
N CYS A 568 2.00 -8.23 10.74
CA CYS A 568 1.08 -8.77 11.75
C CYS A 568 1.86 -9.37 12.93
N ALA A 569 2.96 -10.08 12.63
CA ALA A 569 3.85 -10.66 13.63
C ALA A 569 4.54 -9.64 14.56
N ASP A 570 4.48 -8.34 14.28
CA ASP A 570 4.93 -7.28 15.21
C ASP A 570 4.10 -7.34 16.49
N CYS A 571 2.76 -7.39 16.39
CA CYS A 571 1.86 -7.28 17.54
C CYS A 571 1.10 -8.56 17.88
N HIS A 572 0.98 -9.52 16.96
CA HIS A 572 0.17 -10.72 17.15
C HIS A 572 1.00 -11.97 17.49
N ILE A 573 0.38 -12.91 18.22
CA ILE A 573 0.97 -14.23 18.45
C ILE A 573 0.79 -15.13 17.24
N ALA A 574 1.71 -16.06 17.04
CA ALA A 574 1.46 -17.23 16.20
C ALA A 574 0.20 -18.01 16.68
N PRO A 575 -0.67 -18.50 15.78
CA PRO A 575 -0.57 -18.47 14.32
C PRO A 575 -1.22 -17.26 13.62
N PHE A 576 -1.62 -16.21 14.35
CA PHE A 576 -2.25 -14.99 13.82
C PHE A 576 -1.21 -14.02 13.22
N VAL A 577 -0.34 -14.57 12.38
CA VAL A 577 0.79 -13.88 11.74
C VAL A 577 0.82 -14.24 10.26
N GLU A 578 1.66 -13.55 9.49
CA GLU A 578 1.90 -13.90 8.09
C GLU A 578 2.35 -15.36 7.96
N GLN A 579 1.83 -16.02 6.91
CA GLN A 579 2.13 -17.41 6.63
C GLN A 579 2.71 -17.55 5.22
N ASP A 580 3.55 -18.58 5.10
CA ASP A 580 4.57 -18.79 4.08
C ASP A 580 5.85 -18.01 4.40
N THR A 581 6.86 -18.75 4.87
CA THR A 581 8.19 -18.21 5.13
C THR A 581 8.69 -17.56 3.85
N GLY A 582 9.18 -16.32 3.96
CA GLY A 582 9.47 -15.47 2.81
C GLY A 582 10.48 -16.06 1.84
N GLY A 583 10.74 -15.34 0.75
CA GLY A 583 11.63 -15.72 -0.34
C GLY A 583 10.89 -16.28 -1.56
N LYS A 584 9.58 -16.53 -1.47
CA LYS A 584 8.74 -16.95 -2.61
C LYS A 584 8.61 -15.84 -3.66
N TYR A 585 8.68 -14.57 -3.23
CA TYR A 585 8.56 -13.39 -4.10
C TYR A 585 9.81 -12.51 -4.03
N PHE A 586 10.98 -13.12 -3.82
CA PHE A 586 12.26 -12.43 -3.75
C PHE A 586 12.46 -11.55 -5.01
N PRO A 587 12.91 -10.29 -4.87
CA PRO A 587 13.44 -9.67 -3.66
C PRO A 587 12.43 -8.87 -2.83
N ILE A 588 11.13 -9.00 -3.10
CA ILE A 588 10.10 -8.29 -2.32
C ILE A 588 10.08 -8.80 -0.88
N ASP A 589 10.25 -10.11 -0.71
CA ASP A 589 10.44 -10.78 0.55
C ASP A 589 11.81 -11.48 0.61
N GLN A 590 12.23 -11.87 1.81
CA GLN A 590 13.50 -12.54 2.03
C GLN A 590 13.27 -13.96 2.57
N PRO A 591 14.12 -14.93 2.21
CA PRO A 591 14.07 -16.27 2.82
C PRO A 591 14.16 -16.17 4.34
N ASN A 592 13.45 -17.01 5.09
CA ASN A 592 13.46 -17.05 6.56
C ASN A 592 13.00 -15.75 7.26
N LYS A 593 12.26 -14.89 6.57
CA LYS A 593 11.62 -13.69 7.12
C LYS A 593 10.11 -13.75 6.91
N TYR A 594 9.37 -12.85 7.54
CA TYR A 594 7.98 -12.62 7.20
C TYR A 594 7.86 -11.90 5.85
N SER A 595 6.81 -12.26 5.11
CA SER A 595 6.42 -11.62 3.85
C SER A 595 5.50 -10.42 4.13
N LEU A 596 5.40 -9.50 3.17
CA LEU A 596 4.38 -8.44 3.25
C LEU A 596 2.97 -9.04 3.23
N TYR A 597 2.05 -8.41 3.95
CA TYR A 597 0.63 -8.77 3.97
C TYR A 597 0.02 -9.12 2.60
N ARG A 598 0.29 -8.32 1.55
CA ARG A 598 -0.23 -8.53 0.18
C ARG A 598 0.29 -9.81 -0.50
N TYR A 599 1.37 -10.40 0.02
CA TYR A 599 1.97 -11.64 -0.46
C TYR A 599 1.74 -12.81 0.51
N SER A 600 1.18 -12.54 1.69
CA SER A 600 0.93 -13.51 2.74
C SER A 600 -0.39 -14.24 2.52
N LYS A 601 -0.39 -15.51 2.94
CA LYS A 601 -1.55 -16.39 2.84
C LYS A 601 -1.88 -16.98 4.20
N GLY A 602 -3.08 -17.53 4.32
CA GLY A 602 -3.50 -18.34 5.46
C GLY A 602 -4.62 -19.28 5.07
N HIS A 603 -5.00 -20.18 5.97
CA HIS A 603 -6.07 -21.15 5.72
C HIS A 603 -5.83 -21.93 4.40
N GLY A 604 -4.60 -22.39 4.20
CA GLY A 604 -4.20 -23.00 2.94
C GLY A 604 -3.64 -21.98 1.95
N SER A 605 -4.43 -21.64 0.93
CA SER A 605 -4.00 -20.78 -0.19
C SER A 605 -4.80 -19.48 -0.29
N LEU A 606 -5.58 -19.14 0.74
CA LEU A 606 -6.32 -17.88 0.78
C LEU A 606 -5.37 -16.74 1.12
N ALA A 607 -5.43 -15.66 0.35
CA ALA A 607 -4.71 -14.44 0.67
C ALA A 607 -5.30 -13.86 1.96
N CYS A 608 -4.45 -13.28 2.81
CA CYS A 608 -4.94 -12.64 4.04
C CYS A 608 -6.00 -11.57 3.73
N GLN A 609 -5.84 -10.85 2.61
CA GLN A 609 -6.79 -9.88 2.06
C GLN A 609 -8.21 -10.40 1.83
N THR A 610 -8.37 -11.71 1.57
CA THR A 610 -9.69 -12.31 1.39
C THR A 610 -10.50 -12.31 2.69
N CYS A 611 -9.85 -12.42 3.85
CA CYS A 611 -10.52 -12.45 5.15
C CYS A 611 -10.41 -11.13 5.91
N HIS A 612 -9.37 -10.34 5.62
CA HIS A 612 -8.99 -9.15 6.38
C HIS A 612 -9.10 -7.85 5.58
N GLU A 613 -9.51 -7.88 4.31
CA GLU A 613 -9.55 -6.71 3.40
C GLU A 613 -8.17 -6.08 3.14
N SER A 614 -8.06 -4.81 2.73
CA SER A 614 -6.76 -4.15 2.51
C SER A 614 -6.10 -3.79 3.83
N THR A 615 -4.78 -3.90 4.02
CA THR A 615 -4.13 -3.40 5.26
C THR A 615 -4.24 -1.89 5.44
N HIS A 616 -4.29 -1.14 4.33
CA HIS A 616 -4.51 0.31 4.32
C HIS A 616 -6.00 0.67 4.35
N GLY A 617 -6.82 -0.23 4.90
CA GLY A 617 -8.27 -0.13 5.01
C GLY A 617 -8.84 -1.44 5.56
N LEU A 618 -8.26 -2.03 6.63
CA LEU A 618 -8.75 -3.29 7.18
C LEU A 618 -10.13 -2.99 7.77
N TYR A 619 -11.21 -3.15 7.02
CA TYR A 619 -12.59 -2.86 7.40
C TYR A 619 -12.78 -1.56 8.23
N SER A 620 -13.49 -0.56 7.69
CA SER A 620 -13.97 0.56 8.50
C SER A 620 -14.95 0.02 9.56
N THR A 621 -14.41 -0.23 10.75
CA THR A 621 -15.17 -0.78 11.86
C THR A 621 -15.73 0.34 12.74
N ARG A 622 -15.31 1.60 12.51
CA ARG A 622 -15.94 2.78 13.10
C ARG A 622 -17.05 3.25 12.17
N TYR A 623 -18.29 3.15 12.62
CA TYR A 623 -19.46 3.61 11.88
C TYR A 623 -20.23 4.63 12.73
N GLU A 624 -20.30 5.87 12.26
CA GLU A 624 -20.94 6.99 12.98
C GLU A 624 -22.23 7.48 12.32
N GLY A 625 -22.81 6.65 11.43
CA GLY A 625 -23.90 6.98 10.53
C GLY A 625 -23.41 7.34 9.13
N ASP A 626 -24.26 7.18 8.12
CA ASP A 626 -23.94 7.37 6.70
C ASP A 626 -23.31 8.73 6.40
N ASP A 627 -23.80 9.81 7.04
CA ASP A 627 -23.34 11.17 6.76
C ASP A 627 -22.03 11.56 7.47
N ARG A 628 -21.62 10.81 8.49
CA ARG A 628 -20.44 11.13 9.33
C ARG A 628 -19.30 10.12 9.18
N THR A 629 -19.54 9.03 8.46
CA THR A 629 -18.53 8.00 8.23
C THR A 629 -17.68 8.38 7.03
N VAL A 630 -16.38 8.48 7.26
CA VAL A 630 -15.41 8.94 6.25
C VAL A 630 -15.32 8.00 5.06
N ASP A 631 -15.35 6.70 5.33
CA ASP A 631 -15.31 5.62 4.34
C ASP A 631 -16.46 4.64 4.61
N ILE A 632 -17.68 5.03 4.22
CA ILE A 632 -18.85 4.15 4.32
C ILE A 632 -18.71 2.91 3.41
N THR A 633 -17.90 3.02 2.36
CA THR A 633 -17.76 1.99 1.33
C THR A 633 -17.12 0.72 1.92
N THR A 634 -16.09 0.89 2.74
CA THR A 634 -15.39 -0.22 3.40
C THR A 634 -16.28 -0.86 4.48
N HIS A 635 -17.13 -0.09 5.16
CA HIS A 635 -18.14 -0.66 6.06
C HIS A 635 -19.16 -1.54 5.31
N GLN A 636 -19.66 -1.07 4.17
CA GLN A 636 -20.57 -1.86 3.31
C GLN A 636 -19.87 -3.10 2.75
N GLN A 637 -18.58 -3.00 2.41
CA GLN A 637 -17.75 -4.11 1.96
C GLN A 637 -17.61 -5.18 3.05
N ALA A 638 -17.48 -4.78 4.32
CA ALA A 638 -17.49 -5.70 5.45
C ALA A 638 -18.77 -6.51 5.54
N LEU A 639 -19.91 -5.83 5.46
CA LEU A 639 -21.23 -6.44 5.67
C LEU A 639 -21.61 -7.47 4.60
N GLN A 640 -21.18 -7.32 3.34
CA GLN A 640 -21.47 -8.31 2.30
C GLN A 640 -20.80 -9.68 2.54
N TYR A 641 -19.69 -9.72 3.30
CA TYR A 641 -18.97 -10.96 3.59
C TYR A 641 -19.29 -11.55 4.98
N SER A 642 -20.20 -10.92 5.71
CA SER A 642 -20.70 -11.38 7.01
C SER A 642 -22.20 -11.69 6.91
N PRO A 643 -22.58 -12.81 6.26
CA PRO A 643 -23.99 -13.13 6.02
C PRO A 643 -24.80 -13.39 7.31
N ASP A 644 -24.13 -13.59 8.44
CA ASP A 644 -24.75 -13.70 9.77
C ASP A 644 -24.98 -12.34 10.44
N GLY A 645 -24.52 -11.24 9.82
CA GLY A 645 -24.71 -9.85 10.28
C GLY A 645 -24.07 -9.54 11.63
N LYS A 646 -23.25 -10.44 12.17
CA LYS A 646 -22.76 -10.36 13.56
C LYS A 646 -21.64 -9.34 13.73
N TYR A 647 -20.86 -9.09 12.69
CA TYR A 647 -19.65 -8.26 12.77
C TYR A 647 -19.42 -7.49 11.47
N SER A 648 -18.98 -6.24 11.61
CA SER A 648 -18.27 -5.48 10.57
C SER A 648 -16.76 -5.78 10.54
N GLY A 649 -16.36 -6.96 11.03
CA GLY A 649 -14.95 -7.39 11.18
C GLY A 649 -14.53 -8.44 10.13
N PRO A 650 -13.52 -9.29 10.43
CA PRO A 650 -13.04 -10.32 9.51
C PRO A 650 -14.16 -11.25 9.02
N VAL A 651 -14.01 -11.74 7.79
CA VAL A 651 -14.96 -12.68 7.16
C VAL A 651 -15.22 -13.90 8.06
N THR A 652 -16.49 -14.19 8.34
CA THR A 652 -16.88 -15.32 9.19
C THR A 652 -16.84 -16.64 8.43
N CYS A 653 -16.73 -17.77 9.15
CA CYS A 653 -16.75 -19.11 8.54
C CYS A 653 -17.99 -19.33 7.64
N ALA A 654 -19.12 -18.69 7.97
CA ALA A 654 -20.39 -18.82 7.24
C ALA A 654 -20.33 -18.27 5.79
N ALA A 655 -19.35 -17.43 5.46
CA ALA A 655 -19.16 -16.94 4.10
C ALA A 655 -18.81 -18.07 3.12
N CYS A 656 -18.05 -19.07 3.58
CA CYS A 656 -17.59 -20.17 2.73
C CYS A 656 -18.12 -21.54 3.18
N HIS A 657 -18.40 -21.74 4.46
CA HIS A 657 -18.82 -23.02 5.03
C HIS A 657 -20.30 -23.01 5.43
N THR A 658 -20.94 -24.17 5.36
CA THR A 658 -22.12 -24.42 6.20
C THR A 658 -21.65 -24.57 7.65
N VAL A 659 -22.25 -23.81 8.57
CA VAL A 659 -21.84 -23.74 9.99
C VAL A 659 -22.95 -24.21 10.93
N ASN A 660 -22.59 -24.63 12.15
CA ASN A 660 -23.52 -24.89 13.23
C ASN A 660 -23.96 -23.60 13.96
N GLU A 661 -24.76 -23.73 15.01
CA GLU A 661 -25.24 -22.61 15.83
C GLU A 661 -24.13 -21.77 16.49
N LYS A 662 -22.94 -22.34 16.67
CA LYS A 662 -21.75 -21.65 17.21
C LYS A 662 -20.93 -20.95 16.13
N GLY A 663 -21.33 -21.05 14.86
CA GLY A 663 -20.56 -20.53 13.72
C GLY A 663 -19.39 -21.43 13.30
N VAL A 664 -19.30 -22.65 13.84
CA VAL A 664 -18.23 -23.61 13.51
C VAL A 664 -18.62 -24.41 12.25
N PRO A 665 -17.69 -24.61 11.28
CA PRO A 665 -17.95 -25.43 10.10
C PRO A 665 -18.44 -26.85 10.43
N LEU A 666 -19.50 -27.32 9.76
CA LEU A 666 -20.06 -28.67 9.97
C LEU A 666 -19.07 -29.80 9.66
N GLN A 667 -18.00 -29.52 8.91
CA GLN A 667 -16.93 -30.47 8.63
C GLN A 667 -16.13 -30.84 9.89
N LEU A 668 -16.25 -30.06 10.97
CA LEU A 668 -15.64 -30.33 12.27
C LEU A 668 -16.59 -31.06 13.23
N ALA A 669 -17.78 -31.48 12.79
CA ALA A 669 -18.72 -32.23 13.61
C ALA A 669 -18.11 -33.56 14.10
N GLY A 670 -18.36 -33.90 15.37
CA GLY A 670 -17.78 -35.07 16.03
C GLY A 670 -16.32 -34.91 16.46
N THR A 671 -15.76 -33.70 16.35
CA THR A 671 -14.38 -33.40 16.76
C THR A 671 -14.37 -32.48 17.99
N GLU A 672 -13.24 -32.40 18.69
CA GLU A 672 -13.09 -31.48 19.84
C GLU A 672 -13.27 -29.99 19.46
N TYR A 673 -13.14 -29.66 18.16
CA TYR A 673 -13.34 -28.30 17.65
C TYR A 673 -14.81 -27.91 17.47
N GLU A 674 -15.74 -28.87 17.39
CA GLU A 674 -17.14 -28.67 16.95
C GLU A 674 -17.85 -27.51 17.67
N ASN A 675 -17.54 -27.31 18.95
CA ASN A 675 -18.22 -26.35 19.81
C ASN A 675 -17.33 -25.16 20.23
N ASP A 676 -16.13 -25.02 19.66
CA ASP A 676 -15.20 -23.92 19.96
C ASP A 676 -14.85 -23.16 18.68
N TYR A 677 -15.57 -22.04 18.47
CA TYR A 677 -15.38 -21.15 17.33
C TYR A 677 -13.93 -20.65 17.24
N TRP A 678 -13.33 -20.27 18.35
CA TRP A 678 -12.03 -19.61 18.33
C TRP A 678 -10.87 -20.58 18.20
N ALA A 679 -11.01 -21.79 18.77
CA ALA A 679 -10.09 -22.87 18.44
C ALA A 679 -10.17 -23.21 16.94
N SER A 680 -11.37 -23.21 16.35
CA SER A 680 -11.57 -23.46 14.91
C SER A 680 -10.98 -22.35 14.03
N VAL A 681 -11.14 -21.08 14.41
CA VAL A 681 -10.46 -19.94 13.75
C VAL A 681 -8.94 -20.13 13.83
N THR A 682 -8.43 -20.55 14.99
CA THR A 682 -7.00 -20.79 15.17
C THR A 682 -6.49 -21.95 14.30
N LEU A 683 -7.30 -23.02 14.15
CA LEU A 683 -6.98 -24.11 13.22
C LEU A 683 -6.82 -23.60 11.78
N ALA A 684 -7.74 -22.75 11.31
CA ALA A 684 -7.63 -22.12 10.00
C ALA A 684 -6.34 -21.30 9.86
N HIS A 685 -5.90 -20.61 10.92
CA HIS A 685 -4.62 -19.89 10.92
C HIS A 685 -3.39 -20.83 10.97
N TYR A 686 -3.51 -22.07 11.41
CA TYR A 686 -2.40 -23.02 11.34
C TYR A 686 -2.22 -23.66 9.95
N MET A 687 -3.30 -23.74 9.17
CA MET A 687 -3.30 -24.41 7.87
C MET A 687 -2.40 -23.72 6.85
N ARG A 688 -1.52 -24.50 6.20
CA ARG A 688 -0.61 -24.06 5.13
C ARG A 688 -1.04 -24.50 3.75
N GLU A 689 -0.40 -23.93 2.73
CA GLU A 689 -0.55 -24.40 1.35
C GLU A 689 -0.47 -25.94 1.33
N TYR A 690 -1.42 -26.57 0.63
CA TYR A 690 -1.68 -28.02 0.56
C TYR A 690 -2.46 -28.65 1.73
N ASP A 691 -2.55 -28.02 2.90
CA ASP A 691 -3.36 -28.56 4.01
C ASP A 691 -4.86 -28.60 3.68
N GLN A 692 -5.34 -27.73 2.79
CA GLN A 692 -6.72 -27.76 2.29
C GLN A 692 -7.08 -29.05 1.53
N LYS A 693 -6.09 -29.87 1.15
CA LYS A 693 -6.29 -31.17 0.48
C LYS A 693 -6.38 -32.34 1.47
N LYS A 694 -6.07 -32.11 2.75
CA LYS A 694 -6.09 -33.15 3.79
C LYS A 694 -7.52 -33.46 4.21
N SER A 695 -7.75 -34.70 4.62
CA SER A 695 -8.97 -35.03 5.36
C SER A 695 -8.99 -34.35 6.73
N ILE A 696 -10.17 -34.17 7.31
CA ILE A 696 -10.33 -33.56 8.64
C ILE A 696 -9.56 -34.34 9.72
N SER A 697 -9.55 -35.67 9.64
CA SER A 697 -8.81 -36.51 10.61
C SER A 697 -7.30 -36.29 10.53
N GLU A 698 -6.74 -36.17 9.31
CA GLU A 698 -5.32 -35.84 9.11
C GLU A 698 -5.00 -34.42 9.58
N LEU A 699 -5.92 -33.48 9.33
CA LEU A 699 -5.74 -32.08 9.72
C LEU A 699 -5.71 -31.94 11.25
N ILE A 700 -6.65 -32.55 11.96
CA ILE A 700 -6.70 -32.52 13.43
C ILE A 700 -5.56 -33.31 14.07
N LYS A 701 -5.06 -34.35 13.39
CA LYS A 701 -3.83 -35.02 13.83
C LYS A 701 -2.61 -34.10 13.71
N LYS A 702 -2.52 -33.32 12.63
CA LYS A 702 -1.43 -32.36 12.40
C LYS A 702 -1.52 -31.16 13.35
N TYR A 703 -2.74 -30.67 13.60
CA TYR A 703 -3.03 -29.55 14.48
C TYR A 703 -4.08 -29.97 15.51
N PRO A 704 -3.65 -30.58 16.63
CA PRO A 704 -4.57 -31.06 17.66
C PRO A 704 -5.31 -29.90 18.35
N TYR A 705 -6.54 -30.14 18.78
CA TYR A 705 -7.40 -29.15 19.46
C TYR A 705 -6.68 -28.39 20.58
N LYS A 706 -5.92 -29.11 21.41
CA LYS A 706 -5.13 -28.53 22.50
C LYS A 706 -4.20 -27.40 22.03
N MET A 707 -3.56 -27.55 20.87
CA MET A 707 -2.66 -26.53 20.31
C MET A 707 -3.40 -25.24 19.96
N SER A 708 -4.56 -25.35 19.32
CA SER A 708 -5.43 -24.20 19.05
C SER A 708 -5.93 -23.56 20.35
N LYS A 709 -6.34 -24.39 21.32
CA LYS A 709 -6.85 -23.90 22.60
C LYS A 709 -5.80 -23.13 23.40
N GLU A 710 -4.56 -23.60 23.41
CA GLU A 710 -3.44 -22.93 24.08
C GLU A 710 -3.15 -21.56 23.44
N ALA A 711 -3.12 -21.48 22.10
CA ALA A 711 -2.93 -20.22 21.39
C ALA A 711 -4.06 -19.23 21.69
N VAL A 712 -5.32 -19.70 21.69
CA VAL A 712 -6.48 -18.92 22.13
C VAL A 712 -6.24 -18.38 23.53
N THR A 713 -6.04 -19.24 24.53
CA THR A 713 -5.86 -18.82 25.93
C THR A 713 -4.68 -17.85 26.13
N LYS A 714 -3.58 -18.01 25.41
CA LYS A 714 -2.39 -17.16 25.55
C LYS A 714 -2.56 -15.77 24.91
N GLY A 715 -3.20 -15.72 23.75
CA GLY A 715 -3.35 -14.49 22.96
C GLY A 715 -4.60 -13.69 23.29
N TRP A 716 -5.59 -14.31 23.94
CA TRP A 716 -6.88 -13.70 24.23
C TRP A 716 -6.77 -12.53 25.20
N LYS A 717 -6.74 -11.33 24.64
CA LYS A 717 -6.87 -10.04 25.33
C LYS A 717 -7.81 -9.18 24.52
#